data_AF-F2DQF6-F1
#
_entry.id   AF-F2DQF6-F1
#
_cell.length_a   1.000
_cell.length_b   1.000
_cell.length_c   1.000
_cell.angle_alpha   90.00
_cell.angle_beta   90.00
_cell.angle_gamma   90.00
#
_symmetry.space_group_name_H-M   'P 1'
#
loop_
_entity.id
_entity.type
_entity.pdbx_description
1 polymer ?
#
loop_
_entity_poly.entity_id
_entity_poly.type
_entity_poly.pdbx_seq_one_letter_code
_entity_poly.pdbx_strand_id
1 'polypeptide(L)'
;DQATASRFFFAPSISCGGDGGGGGQIVVLRRRQEAAAEQLSWSKQHRSCDSPPPLQPASARGNTQGIMSAENTINDVQAQENALPPGDRMNAVGTNMESLTRVELDLAFASEKLLNLEMLVMEIARRATDFEPLTLDSESVSSETAENAFELDTLYGILDAEVQELDDMISSLQIDAKNVEHKAYDEESGGKVKAKLDAAMSSLKQMQDLIADIRKESAKFEKAIEFSSDQAGITEDGVCENGHMPSRTSMHTEDQQRNILQMLEQSIASEIDLEKKLSDSRYVVEELQMKLHLQKQETYFLEELAETNSGRLFEAENASEILLGTSRELINGLNTMQAQLSASSSRENDLTSKLERSLKELSSLKLNQEKMQEESKKVETEEAVQNEAQSTPELLSLQHQVEELEKHFRESNSQLLLEKVSAEVSQEKENLTLTELSTLESVIKNLKADVLRAENRAQNAEVRCMQLTKDNVELSRELSSLKSQGSDKARLLERELMESNGQLEHAKASVAAFVEQQGMLKSTVSDMEHMIEDLKGKVSKSETRALKAESKCTLLTDTNLELSEELSFLRGRVESLESSLHEANHVKVSTIKDIGLRTKVITELVTKLAMERERLHLQISMLTKKNKILAHKSKGSSVKDGTKLYENATGKDAELQFTTLAGEIVSDSSSAQNVAEKAADLTDGRVGAEESTGDEEDSADEGVLRTIKPSSALSWKYVATALLAVVAAVVVCHLLLEGGA
;
A
#
# COMPACT_ATOMS: atom_id res chain seq x y z
N ASP A 1 -27.94 -9.46 -38.29
CA ASP A 1 -28.47 -10.84 -38.41
C ASP A 1 -28.59 -11.54 -37.07
N GLN A 2 -29.11 -12.76 -37.06
CA GLN A 2 -29.07 -13.74 -35.96
C GLN A 2 -27.64 -14.32 -35.81
N ALA A 3 -27.16 -14.91 -34.71
CA ALA A 3 -27.57 -15.08 -33.29
C ALA A 3 -26.27 -15.46 -32.51
N THR A 4 -26.15 -15.59 -31.18
CA THR A 4 -26.91 -16.44 -30.23
C THR A 4 -26.47 -16.12 -28.79
N ALA A 5 -27.33 -16.35 -27.79
CA ALA A 5 -26.97 -16.21 -26.36
C ALA A 5 -26.12 -17.40 -25.85
N SER A 6 -25.43 -17.31 -24.70
CA SER A 6 -26.08 -17.57 -23.40
C SER A 6 -25.25 -17.13 -22.19
N ARG A 7 -25.93 -16.72 -21.11
CA ARG A 7 -25.34 -16.59 -19.76
C ARG A 7 -25.12 -17.96 -19.14
N PHE A 8 -24.09 -18.11 -18.31
CA PHE A 8 -24.16 -19.01 -17.15
C PHE A 8 -23.64 -18.30 -15.89
N PHE A 9 -24.48 -18.29 -14.86
CA PHE A 9 -24.11 -17.94 -13.48
C PHE A 9 -23.84 -19.25 -12.74
N PHE A 10 -22.76 -19.33 -11.96
CA PHE A 10 -22.72 -20.24 -10.82
C PHE A 10 -21.86 -19.66 -9.70
N ALA A 11 -22.49 -19.45 -8.54
CA ALA A 11 -21.81 -19.23 -7.27
C ALA A 11 -22.15 -20.41 -6.34
N PRO A 12 -21.20 -20.88 -5.52
CA PRO A 12 -21.50 -21.75 -4.39
C PRO A 12 -21.34 -21.00 -3.06
N SER A 13 -22.45 -20.58 -2.46
CA SER A 13 -22.45 -20.10 -1.08
C SER A 13 -22.29 -21.27 -0.10
N ILE A 14 -21.35 -21.19 0.84
CA ILE A 14 -21.35 -21.99 2.07
C ILE A 14 -21.35 -21.04 3.27
N SER A 15 -22.10 -21.40 4.30
CA SER A 15 -22.60 -20.48 5.32
C SER A 15 -21.75 -20.44 6.60
N CYS A 16 -21.52 -19.22 7.09
CA CYS A 16 -21.37 -18.79 8.48
C CYS A 16 -20.99 -19.84 9.55
N GLY A 17 -19.79 -19.67 10.11
CA GLY A 17 -19.53 -19.86 11.54
C GLY A 17 -18.67 -18.69 12.00
N GLY A 18 -19.17 -17.85 12.89
CA GLY A 18 -18.46 -16.62 13.30
C GLY A 18 -18.59 -16.36 14.80
N ASP A 19 -17.53 -15.82 15.38
CA ASP A 19 -17.52 -15.12 16.67
C ASP A 19 -16.25 -14.25 16.76
N GLY A 20 -16.22 -13.28 17.69
CA GLY A 20 -15.02 -12.58 18.13
C GLY A 20 -14.37 -11.60 17.13
N GLY A 21 -14.43 -10.29 17.45
CA GLY A 21 -13.67 -9.27 16.72
C GLY A 21 -12.21 -9.16 17.18
N GLY A 22 -11.32 -8.83 16.25
CA GLY A 22 -9.91 -8.50 16.50
C GLY A 22 -9.41 -7.52 15.42
N GLY A 23 -8.55 -6.58 15.79
CA GLY A 23 -8.08 -5.53 14.87
C GLY A 23 -7.16 -6.06 13.77
N GLY A 24 -7.25 -5.48 12.57
CA GLY A 24 -6.31 -5.79 11.49
C GLY A 24 -4.97 -5.09 11.69
N GLN A 25 -3.89 -5.86 11.75
CA GLN A 25 -2.52 -5.40 11.48
C GLN A 25 -1.89 -6.28 10.39
N ILE A 26 -1.26 -5.63 9.41
CA ILE A 26 -0.56 -6.30 8.31
C ILE A 26 0.90 -6.48 8.72
N VAL A 27 1.29 -7.70 9.09
CA VAL A 27 2.69 -8.01 9.47
C VAL A 27 3.52 -8.30 8.20
N VAL A 28 4.40 -7.37 7.85
CA VAL A 28 5.28 -7.48 6.68
C VAL A 28 6.55 -8.29 7.02
N LEU A 29 6.59 -9.57 6.63
CA LEU A 29 7.77 -10.44 6.78
C LEU A 29 8.13 -11.26 5.53
N ARG A 30 9.05 -10.69 4.72
CA ARG A 30 10.35 -11.29 4.39
C ARG A 30 11.34 -10.17 3.97
N ARG A 31 12.62 -10.33 4.31
CA ARG A 31 13.75 -9.47 3.88
C ARG A 31 14.99 -10.37 3.78
N ARG A 32 15.96 -10.00 2.92
CA ARG A 32 17.27 -10.64 2.69
C ARG A 32 17.24 -12.01 1.99
N GLN A 33 17.76 -12.04 0.75
CA GLN A 33 18.83 -13.01 0.44
C GLN A 33 19.86 -12.53 -0.61
N GLU A 34 19.53 -11.59 -1.49
CA GLU A 34 20.39 -11.27 -2.67
C GLU A 34 21.57 -10.31 -2.41
N ALA A 35 21.50 -9.46 -1.38
CA ALA A 35 22.48 -8.40 -1.08
C ALA A 35 23.91 -8.88 -0.67
N ALA A 36 24.25 -10.14 -0.93
CA ALA A 36 25.55 -10.76 -0.66
C ALA A 36 26.40 -11.01 -1.93
N ALA A 37 25.81 -10.96 -3.13
CA ALA A 37 26.53 -11.31 -4.38
C ALA A 37 27.35 -10.15 -4.95
N GLU A 38 26.79 -8.93 -5.01
CA GLU A 38 27.33 -7.85 -5.84
C GLU A 38 28.59 -7.16 -5.28
N GLN A 39 28.78 -7.14 -3.95
CA GLN A 39 29.93 -6.47 -3.32
C GLN A 39 31.29 -7.08 -3.71
N LEU A 40 31.31 -8.32 -4.21
CA LEU A 40 32.52 -9.00 -4.70
C LEU A 40 32.93 -8.59 -6.13
N SER A 41 32.04 -7.96 -6.90
CA SER A 41 32.32 -7.52 -8.27
C SER A 41 33.04 -6.16 -8.31
N TRP A 42 32.48 -5.15 -7.64
CA TRP A 42 32.92 -3.75 -7.76
C TRP A 42 34.32 -3.46 -7.19
N SER A 43 34.84 -4.32 -6.29
CA SER A 43 36.12 -4.10 -5.60
C SER A 43 37.37 -4.33 -6.48
N LYS A 44 37.24 -4.59 -7.79
CA LYS A 44 38.34 -5.06 -8.65
C LYS A 44 38.77 -4.13 -9.80
N GLN A 45 37.97 -3.10 -10.14
CA GLN A 45 38.14 -2.35 -11.39
C GLN A 45 38.93 -1.03 -11.29
N HIS A 46 39.24 -0.54 -10.08
CA HIS A 46 39.91 0.77 -9.90
C HIS A 46 41.22 0.72 -9.07
N ARG A 47 42.32 0.25 -9.71
CA ARG A 47 43.66 0.84 -9.47
C ARG A 47 44.65 0.55 -10.61
N SER A 48 45.04 1.58 -11.34
CA SER A 48 46.22 1.58 -12.24
C SER A 48 46.78 3.01 -12.34
N CYS A 49 47.94 3.15 -13.01
CA CYS A 49 48.77 4.36 -13.18
C CYS A 49 49.61 4.83 -11.98
N ASP A 50 50.91 4.50 -12.09
CA ASP A 50 52.07 5.40 -11.93
C ASP A 50 52.53 5.92 -10.56
N SER A 51 53.44 5.16 -9.90
CA SER A 51 54.83 5.60 -9.65
C SER A 51 55.72 4.51 -8.97
N PRO A 52 57.07 4.56 -9.12
CA PRO A 52 57.98 3.45 -8.75
C PRO A 52 58.46 3.42 -7.26
N PRO A 53 59.08 2.30 -6.80
CA PRO A 53 59.21 1.94 -5.37
C PRO A 53 60.58 2.27 -4.74
N PRO A 54 60.78 1.92 -3.44
CA PRO A 54 61.84 0.94 -3.16
C PRO A 54 61.60 -0.09 -2.00
N LEU A 55 62.18 -1.28 -2.20
CA LEU A 55 62.82 -2.20 -1.22
C LEU A 55 62.01 -2.97 -0.14
N GLN A 56 61.99 -4.30 -0.33
CA GLN A 56 62.03 -5.38 0.70
C GLN A 56 63.31 -5.30 1.57
N PRO A 57 63.43 -5.94 2.77
CA PRO A 57 63.11 -7.36 3.07
C PRO A 57 62.56 -7.60 4.53
N ALA A 58 62.52 -8.79 5.17
CA ALA A 58 63.01 -10.14 4.85
C ALA A 58 62.21 -11.28 5.53
N SER A 59 62.22 -12.46 4.89
CA SER A 59 62.33 -13.83 5.45
C SER A 59 62.02 -14.11 6.94
N ALA A 60 61.08 -15.04 7.16
CA ALA A 60 61.23 -16.15 8.12
C ALA A 60 60.58 -17.44 7.56
N ARG A 61 61.07 -18.63 7.98
CA ARG A 61 60.76 -19.94 7.38
C ARG A 61 60.60 -21.00 8.46
N GLY A 62 59.54 -21.80 8.43
CA GLY A 62 59.32 -22.91 9.39
C GLY A 62 58.35 -23.96 8.86
N ASN A 63 58.86 -25.15 8.55
CA ASN A 63 58.07 -26.33 8.17
C ASN A 63 57.72 -27.16 9.41
N THR A 64 56.62 -27.91 9.35
CA THR A 64 56.64 -29.37 9.64
C THR A 64 55.46 -30.11 8.99
N GLN A 65 55.73 -31.35 8.56
CA GLN A 65 54.73 -32.36 8.19
C GLN A 65 53.92 -32.83 9.42
N GLY A 66 52.76 -33.50 9.32
CA GLY A 66 52.09 -34.07 8.14
C GLY A 66 52.18 -35.60 8.10
N ILE A 67 51.21 -36.30 8.72
CA ILE A 67 51.04 -37.77 8.68
C ILE A 67 49.55 -38.10 8.44
N MET A 68 49.28 -39.31 7.95
CA MET A 68 48.10 -39.71 7.17
C MET A 68 46.88 -40.18 7.98
N SER A 69 45.76 -40.29 7.27
CA SER A 69 44.48 -40.87 7.66
C SER A 69 44.54 -42.33 8.13
N ALA A 70 43.51 -42.74 8.87
CA ALA A 70 43.06 -44.12 8.95
C ALA A 70 41.51 -44.15 9.01
N GLU A 71 40.88 -45.03 8.25
CA GLU A 71 39.44 -45.25 8.27
C GLU A 71 39.04 -46.16 9.45
N ASN A 72 37.79 -46.03 9.92
CA ASN A 72 37.12 -47.12 10.65
C ASN A 72 35.60 -46.91 10.65
N THR A 73 34.92 -47.53 9.70
CA THR A 73 33.47 -47.78 9.76
C THR A 73 33.22 -49.08 10.52
N ILE A 74 32.23 -49.11 11.42
CA ILE A 74 31.37 -50.28 11.65
C ILE A 74 30.14 -49.92 12.50
N ASN A 75 28.99 -50.24 11.91
CA ASN A 75 27.67 -50.60 12.45
C ASN A 75 26.93 -49.70 13.47
N ASP A 76 25.75 -49.30 13.01
CA ASP A 76 24.48 -49.23 13.73
C ASP A 76 24.40 -49.93 15.10
N VAL A 77 24.01 -49.16 16.12
CA VAL A 77 23.16 -49.64 17.20
C VAL A 77 22.02 -48.63 17.44
N GLN A 78 20.88 -48.93 16.82
CA GLN A 78 19.54 -48.80 17.39
C GLN A 78 19.10 -47.41 17.92
N ALA A 79 18.20 -46.77 17.19
CA ALA A 79 17.51 -45.57 17.65
C ALA A 79 16.74 -45.82 18.96
N GLN A 80 16.92 -44.93 19.94
CA GLN A 80 16.10 -44.87 21.15
C GLN A 80 15.65 -43.42 21.41
N GLU A 81 14.42 -43.15 20.96
CA GLU A 81 13.39 -42.38 21.68
C GLU A 81 13.89 -41.30 22.65
N ASN A 82 14.19 -40.11 22.12
CA ASN A 82 14.13 -38.85 22.88
C ASN A 82 12.93 -38.06 22.42
N ALA A 83 11.81 -38.17 23.15
CA ALA A 83 10.61 -37.39 22.86
C ALA A 83 10.86 -35.90 23.12
N LEU A 84 10.76 -35.07 22.07
CA LEU A 84 10.76 -33.61 22.22
C LEU A 84 9.55 -33.16 23.08
N PRO A 85 9.70 -32.09 23.89
CA PRO A 85 8.63 -31.62 24.77
C PRO A 85 7.33 -31.28 24.01
N PRO A 86 6.13 -31.59 24.56
CA PRO A 86 4.86 -31.37 23.86
C PRO A 86 4.60 -29.93 23.40
N GLY A 87 5.24 -28.93 24.02
CA GLY A 87 5.09 -27.52 23.67
C GLY A 87 5.67 -27.13 22.31
N ASP A 88 6.64 -27.87 21.78
CA ASP A 88 7.39 -27.44 20.58
C ASP A 88 6.81 -28.01 19.27
N ARG A 89 6.14 -29.17 19.33
CA ARG A 89 5.37 -29.74 18.20
C ARG A 89 4.29 -28.77 17.70
N MET A 90 3.63 -28.07 18.63
CA MET A 90 2.61 -27.07 18.33
C MET A 90 3.14 -25.95 17.43
N ASN A 91 4.40 -25.52 17.67
CA ASN A 91 5.09 -24.47 16.90
C ASN A 91 5.51 -24.97 15.51
N ALA A 92 6.00 -26.22 15.43
CA ALA A 92 6.38 -26.85 14.17
C ALA A 92 5.19 -27.01 13.20
N VAL A 93 4.04 -27.45 13.71
CA VAL A 93 2.79 -27.54 12.91
C VAL A 93 2.31 -26.16 12.47
N GLY A 94 2.38 -25.14 13.34
CA GLY A 94 2.06 -23.76 12.99
C GLY A 94 2.92 -23.24 11.83
N THR A 95 4.25 -23.29 11.97
CA THR A 95 5.18 -22.80 10.95
C THR A 95 5.14 -23.58 9.63
N ASN A 96 4.83 -24.89 9.66
CA ASN A 96 4.57 -25.67 8.45
C ASN A 96 3.23 -25.30 7.77
N MET A 97 2.18 -24.99 8.54
CA MET A 97 0.91 -24.50 8.01
C MET A 97 1.06 -23.08 7.43
N GLU A 98 1.80 -22.19 8.09
CA GLU A 98 2.08 -20.83 7.63
C GLU A 98 2.89 -20.83 6.32
N SER A 99 3.93 -21.66 6.23
CA SER A 99 4.73 -21.78 5.01
C SER A 99 3.94 -22.43 3.87
N LEU A 100 3.05 -23.38 4.15
CA LEU A 100 2.09 -23.87 3.16
C LEU A 100 1.13 -22.76 2.71
N THR A 101 0.55 -21.95 3.61
CA THR A 101 -0.34 -20.85 3.21
C THR A 101 0.38 -19.77 2.39
N ARG A 102 1.69 -19.57 2.59
CA ARG A 102 2.51 -18.72 1.72
C ARG A 102 2.60 -19.31 0.31
N VAL A 103 2.96 -20.59 0.18
CA VAL A 103 2.98 -21.29 -1.12
C VAL A 103 1.60 -21.28 -1.80
N GLU A 104 0.50 -21.39 -1.05
CA GLU A 104 -0.86 -21.32 -1.61
C GLU A 104 -1.25 -19.90 -2.11
N LEU A 105 -0.77 -18.84 -1.45
CA LEU A 105 -0.97 -17.45 -1.88
C LEU A 105 -0.10 -17.09 -3.10
N ASP A 106 1.19 -17.45 -3.05
CA ASP A 106 2.13 -17.17 -4.13
C ASP A 106 1.79 -17.99 -5.39
N LEU A 107 1.24 -19.21 -5.23
CA LEU A 107 0.65 -20.01 -6.31
C LEU A 107 -0.61 -19.35 -6.92
N ALA A 108 -1.47 -18.73 -6.09
CA ALA A 108 -2.62 -17.99 -6.60
C ALA A 108 -2.18 -16.79 -7.44
N PHE A 109 -1.20 -16.01 -6.97
CA PHE A 109 -0.59 -14.91 -7.72
C PHE A 109 0.03 -15.39 -9.05
N ALA A 110 0.82 -16.48 -9.02
CA ALA A 110 1.39 -17.07 -10.22
C ALA A 110 0.32 -17.52 -11.23
N SER A 111 -0.82 -18.05 -10.77
CA SER A 111 -1.94 -18.42 -11.65
C SER A 111 -2.70 -17.23 -12.25
N GLU A 112 -2.74 -16.08 -11.55
CA GLU A 112 -3.26 -14.82 -12.11
C GLU A 112 -2.30 -14.24 -13.16
N LYS A 113 -0.98 -14.25 -12.87
CA LYS A 113 0.06 -13.87 -13.84
C LYS A 113 0.01 -14.75 -15.09
N LEU A 114 -0.16 -16.06 -14.95
CA LEU A 114 -0.35 -16.99 -16.08
C LEU A 114 -1.54 -16.62 -16.97
N LEU A 115 -2.72 -16.33 -16.38
CA LEU A 115 -3.93 -15.98 -17.12
C LEU A 115 -3.75 -14.66 -17.90
N ASN A 116 -3.04 -13.69 -17.30
CA ASN A 116 -2.70 -12.44 -17.98
C ASN A 116 -1.72 -12.67 -19.16
N LEU A 117 -0.80 -13.63 -19.04
CA LEU A 117 0.09 -14.01 -20.15
C LEU A 117 -0.64 -14.79 -21.26
N GLU A 118 -1.60 -15.67 -20.92
CA GLU A 118 -2.47 -16.31 -21.93
C GLU A 118 -3.27 -15.26 -22.72
N MET A 119 -3.74 -14.20 -22.06
CA MET A 119 -4.40 -13.06 -22.70
C MET A 119 -3.44 -12.25 -23.59
N LEU A 120 -2.20 -12.02 -23.15
CA LEU A 120 -1.16 -11.34 -23.94
C LEU A 120 -0.78 -12.16 -25.20
N VAL A 121 -0.60 -13.47 -25.07
CA VAL A 121 -0.39 -14.38 -26.21
C VAL A 121 -1.55 -14.28 -27.21
N MET A 122 -2.79 -14.19 -26.74
CA MET A 122 -3.97 -14.08 -27.60
C MET A 122 -4.02 -12.75 -28.37
N GLU A 123 -3.65 -11.64 -27.74
CA GLU A 123 -3.58 -10.31 -28.39
C GLU A 123 -2.39 -10.23 -29.38
N ILE A 124 -1.23 -10.80 -29.03
CA ILE A 124 -0.08 -10.92 -29.95
C ILE A 124 -0.45 -11.80 -31.14
N ALA A 125 -1.12 -12.94 -30.92
CA ALA A 125 -1.61 -13.80 -32.00
C ALA A 125 -2.57 -13.06 -32.94
N ARG A 126 -3.51 -12.30 -32.38
CA ARG A 126 -4.46 -11.48 -33.16
C ARG A 126 -3.71 -10.44 -34.02
N ARG A 127 -2.81 -9.66 -33.42
CA ARG A 127 -1.99 -8.66 -34.13
C ARG A 127 -1.10 -9.30 -35.20
N ALA A 128 -0.52 -10.46 -34.92
CA ALA A 128 0.29 -11.20 -35.88
C ALA A 128 -0.56 -11.77 -37.05
N THR A 129 -1.84 -12.10 -36.85
CA THR A 129 -2.75 -12.47 -37.94
C THR A 129 -3.27 -11.29 -38.76
N ASP A 130 -3.30 -10.09 -38.19
CA ASP A 130 -3.59 -8.84 -38.91
C ASP A 130 -2.36 -8.34 -39.73
N PHE A 131 -1.19 -8.95 -39.52
CA PHE A 131 0.08 -8.57 -40.16
C PHE A 131 0.37 -9.44 -41.40
N GLU A 132 0.04 -8.94 -42.59
CA GLU A 132 0.38 -9.63 -43.85
C GLU A 132 1.90 -9.52 -44.14
N PRO A 133 2.63 -10.63 -44.34
CA PRO A 133 4.09 -10.59 -44.54
C PRO A 133 4.47 -9.81 -45.81
N LEU A 134 5.41 -8.87 -45.69
CA LEU A 134 5.90 -8.09 -46.83
C LEU A 134 6.60 -9.00 -47.85
N THR A 135 5.91 -9.31 -48.95
CA THR A 135 6.57 -9.73 -50.19
C THR A 135 7.30 -8.53 -50.78
N LEU A 136 8.64 -8.58 -50.75
CA LEU A 136 9.52 -7.44 -51.03
C LEU A 136 9.54 -7.02 -52.50
N ASP A 137 8.62 -6.12 -52.88
CA ASP A 137 8.90 -5.09 -53.90
C ASP A 137 9.40 -3.83 -53.17
N SER A 138 10.55 -3.31 -53.59
CA SER A 138 11.41 -2.46 -52.74
C SER A 138 11.14 -0.94 -52.78
N GLU A 139 9.91 -0.53 -53.10
CA GLU A 139 9.48 0.89 -53.03
C GLU A 139 8.38 1.10 -51.99
N SER A 140 8.70 1.93 -50.97
CA SER A 140 7.82 2.41 -49.88
C SER A 140 7.23 1.36 -48.93
N VAL A 141 8.02 0.96 -47.92
CA VAL A 141 7.47 0.56 -46.62
C VAL A 141 6.80 1.77 -45.98
N SER A 142 5.54 1.65 -45.51
CA SER A 142 4.85 2.73 -44.81
C SER A 142 5.35 2.88 -43.37
N SER A 143 5.37 4.11 -42.84
CA SER A 143 5.75 4.40 -41.45
C SER A 143 4.88 3.60 -40.47
N GLU A 144 3.57 3.57 -40.73
CA GLU A 144 2.56 2.81 -39.98
C GLU A 144 2.86 1.30 -39.94
N THR A 145 3.40 0.73 -41.02
CA THR A 145 3.79 -0.69 -41.05
C THR A 145 5.06 -0.97 -40.25
N ALA A 146 6.01 -0.02 -40.23
CA ALA A 146 7.21 -0.12 -39.38
C ALA A 146 6.86 0.08 -37.89
N GLU A 147 6.02 1.06 -37.56
CA GLU A 147 5.54 1.34 -36.21
C GLU A 147 4.79 0.14 -35.62
N ASN A 148 3.86 -0.46 -36.37
CA ASN A 148 3.16 -1.67 -35.95
C ASN A 148 4.09 -2.89 -35.79
N ALA A 149 5.18 -2.99 -36.57
CA ALA A 149 6.19 -4.04 -36.40
C ALA A 149 6.97 -3.87 -35.08
N PHE A 150 7.38 -2.64 -34.75
CA PHE A 150 8.05 -2.34 -33.48
C PHE A 150 7.11 -2.54 -32.26
N GLU A 151 5.81 -2.24 -32.38
CA GLU A 151 4.85 -2.61 -31.33
C GLU A 151 4.77 -4.12 -31.11
N LEU A 152 4.72 -4.91 -32.19
CA LEU A 152 4.63 -6.37 -32.11
C LEU A 152 5.90 -7.01 -31.51
N ASP A 153 7.08 -6.52 -31.92
CA ASP A 153 8.38 -6.92 -31.36
C ASP A 153 8.52 -6.54 -29.88
N THR A 154 8.07 -5.33 -29.50
CA THR A 154 8.05 -4.88 -28.09
C THR A 154 7.13 -5.76 -27.24
N LEU A 155 5.93 -6.09 -27.73
CA LEU A 155 4.99 -6.99 -27.04
C LEU A 155 5.55 -8.42 -26.93
N TYR A 156 6.29 -8.89 -27.95
CA TYR A 156 6.99 -10.18 -27.90
C TYR A 156 8.09 -10.21 -26.85
N GLY A 157 8.93 -9.18 -26.78
CA GLY A 157 9.98 -9.04 -25.76
C GLY A 157 9.43 -8.96 -24.33
N ILE A 158 8.28 -8.30 -24.14
CA ILE A 158 7.56 -8.30 -22.85
C ILE A 158 7.05 -9.71 -22.52
N LEU A 159 6.43 -10.40 -23.49
CA LEU A 159 5.93 -11.76 -23.29
C LEU A 159 7.04 -12.72 -22.85
N ASP A 160 8.18 -12.75 -23.55
CA ASP A 160 9.28 -13.68 -23.24
C ASP A 160 9.88 -13.41 -21.84
N ALA A 161 10.11 -12.14 -21.50
CA ALA A 161 10.64 -11.75 -20.19
C ALA A 161 9.69 -12.11 -19.03
N GLU A 162 8.40 -11.85 -19.17
CA GLU A 162 7.39 -12.14 -18.15
C GLU A 162 7.12 -13.65 -18.00
N VAL A 163 7.19 -14.40 -19.11
CA VAL A 163 7.12 -15.88 -19.12
C VAL A 163 8.35 -16.50 -18.45
N GLN A 164 9.54 -15.93 -18.66
CA GLN A 164 10.75 -16.37 -17.99
C GLN A 164 10.70 -16.11 -16.47
N GLU A 165 10.28 -14.91 -16.04
CA GLU A 165 10.12 -14.59 -14.62
C GLU A 165 9.11 -15.53 -13.94
N LEU A 166 8.01 -15.89 -14.63
CA LEU A 166 7.02 -16.82 -14.10
C LEU A 166 7.55 -18.25 -13.94
N ASP A 167 8.37 -18.75 -14.88
CA ASP A 167 9.02 -20.07 -14.78
C ASP A 167 10.07 -20.13 -13.66
N ASP A 168 10.81 -19.04 -13.45
CA ASP A 168 11.73 -18.89 -12.32
C ASP A 168 10.98 -18.82 -10.97
N MET A 169 9.86 -18.09 -10.93
CA MET A 169 8.97 -18.01 -9.76
C MET A 169 8.38 -19.39 -9.41
N ILE A 170 7.94 -20.16 -10.40
CA ILE A 170 7.43 -21.52 -10.23
C ILE A 170 8.52 -22.48 -9.81
N SER A 171 9.73 -22.35 -10.35
CA SER A 171 10.91 -23.11 -9.93
C SER A 171 11.23 -22.86 -8.44
N SER A 172 11.13 -21.60 -7.99
CA SER A 172 11.25 -21.21 -6.58
C SER A 172 10.12 -21.81 -5.72
N LEU A 173 8.86 -21.71 -6.16
CA LEU A 173 7.72 -22.29 -5.44
C LEU A 173 7.75 -23.81 -5.36
N GLN A 174 8.26 -24.50 -6.38
CA GLN A 174 8.52 -25.93 -6.32
C GLN A 174 9.61 -26.30 -5.32
N ILE A 175 10.60 -25.43 -5.09
CA ILE A 175 11.63 -25.62 -4.05
C ILE A 175 11.02 -25.41 -2.67
N ASP A 176 10.30 -24.31 -2.43
CA ASP A 176 9.66 -24.05 -1.14
C ASP A 176 8.55 -25.07 -0.80
N ALA A 177 7.80 -25.57 -1.79
CA ALA A 177 6.88 -26.71 -1.59
C ALA A 177 7.61 -27.98 -1.13
N LYS A 178 8.74 -28.35 -1.74
CA LYS A 178 9.57 -29.51 -1.32
C LYS A 178 10.20 -29.28 0.06
N ASN A 179 10.58 -28.04 0.40
CA ASN A 179 11.06 -27.65 1.73
C ASN A 179 9.98 -27.80 2.82
N VAL A 180 8.69 -27.61 2.47
CA VAL A 180 7.56 -27.91 3.36
C VAL A 180 7.31 -29.43 3.43
N GLU A 181 7.40 -30.15 2.30
CA GLU A 181 7.20 -31.61 2.27
C GLU A 181 8.17 -32.33 3.21
N HIS A 182 9.46 -31.98 3.14
CA HIS A 182 10.51 -32.58 3.98
C HIS A 182 10.31 -32.31 5.50
N LYS A 183 9.52 -31.30 5.88
CA LYS A 183 9.17 -30.99 7.28
C LYS A 183 7.82 -31.59 7.72
N ALA A 184 7.00 -32.06 6.77
CA ALA A 184 5.66 -32.59 7.03
C ALA A 184 5.64 -34.12 7.26
N TYR A 185 6.76 -34.81 7.05
CA TYR A 185 6.86 -36.28 7.13
C TYR A 185 6.94 -36.86 8.55
N ASP A 186 7.06 -36.03 9.59
CA ASP A 186 7.37 -36.44 10.98
C ASP A 186 6.16 -36.48 11.94
N GLU A 187 4.94 -36.15 11.46
CA GLU A 187 3.74 -36.11 12.31
C GLU A 187 2.49 -36.78 11.73
N GLU A 188 1.78 -37.50 12.62
CA GLU A 188 0.50 -38.18 12.42
C GLU A 188 -0.67 -37.21 12.07
N SER A 189 -0.48 -35.91 12.30
CA SER A 189 -1.38 -34.82 11.90
C SER A 189 -1.32 -34.47 10.40
N GLY A 190 -0.26 -34.91 9.70
CA GLY A 190 0.14 -34.39 8.39
C GLY A 190 -0.84 -34.59 7.23
N GLY A 191 -1.85 -35.46 7.34
CA GLY A 191 -2.73 -35.85 6.22
C GLY A 191 -3.42 -34.67 5.51
N LYS A 192 -3.85 -33.63 6.24
CA LYS A 192 -4.50 -32.43 5.66
C LYS A 192 -3.49 -31.48 5.01
N VAL A 193 -2.31 -31.33 5.61
CA VAL A 193 -1.21 -30.50 5.09
C VAL A 193 -0.65 -31.13 3.82
N LYS A 194 -0.40 -32.45 3.84
CA LYS A 194 0.05 -33.21 2.68
C LYS A 194 -0.95 -33.18 1.53
N ALA A 195 -2.25 -33.43 1.76
CA ALA A 195 -3.25 -33.36 0.69
C ALA A 195 -3.34 -31.98 0.02
N LYS A 196 -3.14 -30.89 0.77
CA LYS A 196 -3.01 -29.52 0.22
C LYS A 196 -1.72 -29.33 -0.57
N LEU A 197 -0.59 -29.82 -0.05
CA LEU A 197 0.71 -29.71 -0.70
C LEU A 197 0.82 -30.54 -1.99
N ASP A 198 0.24 -31.75 -1.99
CA ASP A 198 0.12 -32.61 -3.17
C ASP A 198 -0.73 -31.92 -4.26
N ALA A 199 -1.80 -31.23 -3.87
CA ALA A 199 -2.61 -30.40 -4.77
C ALA A 199 -1.83 -29.19 -5.30
N ALA A 200 -1.11 -28.46 -4.44
CA ALA A 200 -0.28 -27.33 -4.83
C ALA A 200 0.85 -27.73 -5.78
N MET A 201 1.53 -28.86 -5.55
CA MET A 201 2.52 -29.39 -6.49
C MET A 201 1.88 -29.86 -7.81
N SER A 202 0.66 -30.38 -7.79
CA SER A 202 -0.09 -30.72 -9.00
C SER A 202 -0.42 -29.46 -9.82
N SER A 203 -0.83 -28.37 -9.17
CA SER A 203 -1.11 -27.07 -9.81
C SER A 203 0.15 -26.39 -10.34
N LEU A 204 1.26 -26.38 -9.56
CA LEU A 204 2.56 -25.88 -10.01
C LEU A 204 3.04 -26.62 -11.28
N LYS A 205 2.82 -27.94 -11.34
CA LYS A 205 3.15 -28.72 -12.53
C LYS A 205 2.23 -28.39 -13.72
N GLN A 206 0.92 -28.33 -13.52
CA GLN A 206 -0.03 -27.95 -14.57
C GLN A 206 0.30 -26.58 -15.17
N MET A 207 0.71 -25.62 -14.32
CA MET A 207 1.13 -24.30 -14.75
C MET A 207 2.47 -24.31 -15.51
N GLN A 208 3.42 -25.17 -15.13
CA GLN A 208 4.66 -25.38 -15.88
C GLN A 208 4.42 -26.03 -17.26
N ASP A 209 3.47 -26.98 -17.34
CA ASP A 209 3.03 -27.55 -18.63
C ASP A 209 2.37 -26.46 -19.52
N LEU A 210 1.55 -25.56 -18.95
CA LEU A 210 0.95 -24.42 -19.66
C LEU A 210 1.98 -23.38 -20.13
N ILE A 211 3.03 -23.11 -19.35
CA ILE A 211 4.15 -22.24 -19.74
C ILE A 211 4.94 -22.83 -20.91
N ALA A 212 5.09 -24.16 -20.96
CA ALA A 212 5.71 -24.82 -22.10
C ALA A 212 4.85 -24.70 -23.37
N ASP A 213 3.52 -24.72 -23.26
CA ASP A 213 2.62 -24.42 -24.39
C ASP A 213 2.63 -22.93 -24.77
N ILE A 214 2.72 -21.99 -23.83
CA ILE A 214 2.90 -20.55 -24.11
C ILE A 214 4.20 -20.29 -24.87
N ARG A 215 5.35 -20.81 -24.42
CA ARG A 215 6.65 -20.69 -25.12
C ARG A 215 6.64 -21.32 -26.53
N LYS A 216 5.80 -22.34 -26.73
CA LYS A 216 5.62 -23.04 -28.02
C LYS A 216 4.65 -22.30 -28.96
N GLU A 217 3.76 -21.48 -28.42
CA GLU A 217 2.96 -20.53 -29.19
C GLU A 217 3.78 -19.29 -29.56
N SER A 218 4.56 -18.75 -28.62
CA SER A 218 5.42 -17.57 -28.82
C SER A 218 6.48 -17.81 -29.91
N ALA A 219 7.13 -18.97 -29.93
CA ALA A 219 8.08 -19.38 -30.98
C ALA A 219 7.49 -19.43 -32.42
N LYS A 220 6.17 -19.26 -32.60
CA LYS A 220 5.55 -19.06 -33.93
C LYS A 220 5.62 -17.60 -34.39
N PHE A 221 5.61 -16.64 -33.47
CA PHE A 221 5.69 -15.20 -33.75
C PHE A 221 7.13 -14.77 -34.05
N GLU A 222 8.11 -15.34 -33.35
CA GLU A 222 9.55 -15.19 -33.66
C GLU A 222 9.82 -15.43 -35.16
N LYS A 223 9.26 -16.51 -35.69
CA LYS A 223 9.36 -16.91 -37.10
C LYS A 223 8.49 -16.08 -38.08
N ALA A 224 7.58 -15.25 -37.57
CA ALA A 224 6.80 -14.30 -38.38
C ALA A 224 7.47 -12.91 -38.44
N ILE A 225 8.25 -12.55 -37.42
CA ILE A 225 9.00 -11.28 -37.31
C ILE A 225 10.40 -11.40 -37.97
N GLU A 226 10.88 -12.63 -38.22
CA GLU A 226 12.12 -12.92 -38.96
C GLU A 226 12.04 -12.45 -40.43
N PHE A 227 12.31 -11.15 -40.65
CA PHE A 227 12.60 -10.59 -41.97
C PHE A 227 13.64 -11.47 -42.66
N SER A 228 13.43 -11.79 -43.94
CA SER A 228 14.28 -12.72 -44.69
C SER A 228 15.69 -12.16 -44.93
N SER A 229 16.54 -12.32 -43.92
CA SER A 229 17.99 -12.14 -43.96
C SER A 229 18.59 -13.20 -44.87
N ASP A 230 18.50 -12.95 -46.18
CA ASP A 230 19.07 -13.83 -47.19
C ASP A 230 20.58 -13.97 -46.91
N GLN A 231 21.04 -15.20 -46.66
CA GLN A 231 22.34 -15.50 -46.08
C GLN A 231 23.48 -15.21 -47.09
N ALA A 232 23.79 -13.92 -47.26
CA ALA A 232 24.86 -13.43 -48.12
C ALA A 232 26.22 -13.92 -47.60
N GLY A 233 26.69 -15.02 -48.19
CA GLY A 233 27.85 -15.76 -47.71
C GLY A 233 29.14 -14.94 -47.72
N ILE A 234 29.90 -15.04 -46.63
CA ILE A 234 31.27 -14.49 -46.55
C ILE A 234 32.18 -15.35 -47.43
N THR A 235 32.51 -14.85 -48.63
CA THR A 235 33.61 -15.34 -49.46
C THR A 235 34.40 -14.17 -50.05
N GLU A 236 35.72 -14.26 -49.98
CA GLU A 236 36.66 -13.21 -50.41
C GLU A 236 36.92 -13.20 -51.93
N ASP A 237 37.42 -12.04 -52.40
CA ASP A 237 38.11 -11.80 -53.68
C ASP A 237 37.28 -11.93 -54.99
N GLY A 238 37.70 -11.19 -56.03
CA GLY A 238 37.17 -11.38 -57.39
C GLY A 238 36.79 -10.15 -58.24
N VAL A 239 37.71 -9.21 -58.46
CA VAL A 239 37.80 -8.37 -59.69
C VAL A 239 36.67 -7.37 -60.02
N CYS A 240 37.05 -6.13 -60.34
CA CYS A 240 36.15 -5.10 -60.89
C CYS A 240 36.11 -5.13 -62.43
N GLU A 241 34.95 -4.90 -63.07
CA GLU A 241 34.93 -4.21 -64.37
C GLU A 241 33.62 -3.43 -64.68
N ASN A 242 33.79 -2.20 -65.17
CA ASN A 242 32.93 -1.35 -66.02
C ASN A 242 31.40 -1.30 -65.84
N GLY A 243 30.87 -0.06 -65.71
CA GLY A 243 29.64 0.31 -66.42
C GLY A 243 28.78 1.48 -65.91
N HIS A 244 29.11 2.72 -66.31
CA HIS A 244 28.25 3.92 -66.26
C HIS A 244 27.80 4.51 -64.91
N MET A 245 28.37 5.68 -64.58
CA MET A 245 27.76 6.67 -63.67
C MET A 245 26.82 7.61 -64.45
N PRO A 246 25.52 7.71 -64.10
CA PRO A 246 24.64 8.76 -64.60
C PRO A 246 24.74 10.01 -63.69
N SER A 247 25.76 10.85 -63.90
CA SER A 247 25.98 12.04 -63.07
C SER A 247 24.88 13.10 -63.21
N ARG A 248 23.89 13.09 -62.30
CA ARG A 248 22.96 14.21 -62.04
C ARG A 248 22.38 14.13 -60.62
N THR A 249 22.19 15.29 -60.00
CA THR A 249 21.41 15.49 -58.74
C THR A 249 22.02 15.01 -57.40
N SER A 250 23.33 15.15 -57.16
CA SER A 250 23.89 14.95 -55.80
C SER A 250 23.55 16.08 -54.80
N MET A 251 23.24 17.28 -55.31
CA MET A 251 23.12 18.50 -54.50
C MET A 251 21.86 18.58 -53.61
N HIS A 252 20.89 17.67 -53.76
CA HIS A 252 19.76 17.54 -52.82
C HIS A 252 19.93 16.36 -51.84
N THR A 253 20.57 15.28 -52.27
CA THR A 253 20.77 14.09 -51.43
C THR A 253 21.84 14.31 -50.36
N GLU A 254 22.89 15.08 -50.66
CA GLU A 254 23.91 15.45 -49.66
C GLU A 254 23.31 16.31 -48.52
N ASP A 255 22.42 17.24 -48.83
CA ASP A 255 21.74 18.07 -47.82
C ASP A 255 20.69 17.27 -47.03
N GLN A 256 19.99 16.32 -47.67
CA GLN A 256 19.12 15.37 -46.96
C GLN A 256 19.92 14.46 -46.02
N GLN A 257 21.06 13.92 -46.46
CA GLN A 257 21.95 13.11 -45.61
C GLN A 257 22.54 13.91 -44.46
N ARG A 258 22.93 15.18 -44.68
CA ARG A 258 23.35 16.10 -43.60
C ARG A 258 22.24 16.32 -42.58
N ASN A 259 21.00 16.53 -43.03
CA ASN A 259 19.85 16.73 -42.15
C ASN A 259 19.56 15.45 -41.33
N ILE A 260 19.56 14.28 -41.95
CA ILE A 260 19.42 12.98 -41.25
C ILE A 260 20.54 12.78 -40.22
N LEU A 261 21.80 13.03 -40.59
CA LEU A 261 22.94 12.95 -39.67
C LEU A 261 22.81 13.94 -38.51
N GLN A 262 22.37 15.17 -38.75
CA GLN A 262 22.16 16.19 -37.73
C GLN A 262 20.99 15.82 -36.79
N MET A 263 19.90 15.24 -37.31
CA MET A 263 18.81 14.71 -36.49
C MET A 263 19.25 13.51 -35.65
N LEU A 264 20.07 12.61 -36.19
CA LEU A 264 20.65 11.49 -35.43
C LEU A 264 21.63 11.97 -34.34
N GLU A 265 22.51 12.93 -34.65
CA GLU A 265 23.42 13.57 -33.68
C GLU A 265 22.63 14.27 -32.56
N GLN A 266 21.53 14.96 -32.90
CA GLN A 266 20.62 15.58 -31.94
C GLN A 266 19.83 14.55 -31.12
N SER A 267 19.43 13.42 -31.73
CA SER A 267 18.77 12.31 -31.05
C SER A 267 19.68 11.69 -30.00
N ILE A 268 20.89 11.29 -30.40
CA ILE A 268 21.93 10.72 -29.51
C ILE A 268 22.28 11.71 -28.38
N ALA A 269 22.41 13.00 -28.69
CA ALA A 269 22.64 14.02 -27.65
C ALA A 269 21.47 14.14 -26.64
N SER A 270 20.23 13.95 -27.08
CA SER A 270 19.06 13.94 -26.20
C SER A 270 18.92 12.63 -25.41
N GLU A 271 19.32 11.50 -25.99
CA GLU A 271 19.35 10.18 -25.36
C GLU A 271 20.38 10.14 -24.22
N ILE A 272 21.57 10.69 -24.43
CA ILE A 272 22.62 10.81 -23.38
C ILE A 272 22.16 11.73 -22.23
N ASP A 273 21.44 12.82 -22.52
CA ASP A 273 20.86 13.69 -21.49
C ASP A 273 19.70 13.02 -20.72
N LEU A 274 18.92 12.15 -21.38
CA LEU A 274 17.91 11.30 -20.75
C LEU A 274 18.52 10.19 -19.89
N GLU A 275 19.52 9.45 -20.38
CA GLU A 275 20.26 8.44 -19.61
C GLU A 275 20.90 9.04 -18.36
N LYS A 276 21.49 10.24 -18.49
CA LYS A 276 22.00 10.99 -17.35
C LYS A 276 20.89 11.33 -16.35
N LYS A 277 19.74 11.86 -16.80
CA LYS A 277 18.59 12.16 -15.92
C LYS A 277 18.04 10.92 -15.24
N LEU A 278 18.01 9.77 -15.91
CA LEU A 278 17.65 8.48 -15.34
C LEU A 278 18.67 8.02 -14.29
N SER A 279 19.96 8.28 -14.50
CA SER A 279 21.03 7.98 -13.55
C SER A 279 20.95 8.88 -12.30
N ASP A 280 20.79 10.19 -12.49
CA ASP A 280 20.58 11.17 -11.41
C ASP A 280 19.30 10.83 -10.61
N SER A 281 18.22 10.42 -11.29
CA SER A 281 16.96 9.96 -10.67
C SER A 281 17.13 8.65 -9.90
N ARG A 282 17.88 7.68 -10.44
CA ARG A 282 18.17 6.40 -9.77
C ARG A 282 18.89 6.64 -8.44
N TYR A 283 19.90 7.52 -8.42
CA TYR A 283 20.59 7.90 -7.18
C TYR A 283 19.63 8.49 -6.12
N VAL A 284 18.69 9.35 -6.53
CA VAL A 284 17.67 9.89 -5.62
C VAL A 284 16.71 8.81 -5.11
N VAL A 285 16.33 7.84 -5.95
CA VAL A 285 15.50 6.69 -5.53
C VAL A 285 16.25 5.81 -4.53
N GLU A 286 17.54 5.51 -4.75
CA GLU A 286 18.38 4.75 -3.82
C GLU A 286 18.55 5.49 -2.48
N GLU A 287 18.75 6.81 -2.50
CA GLU A 287 18.83 7.62 -1.28
C GLU A 287 17.49 7.63 -0.50
N LEU A 288 16.36 7.73 -1.21
CA LEU A 288 15.02 7.65 -0.61
C LEU A 288 14.71 6.25 -0.06
N GLN A 289 15.11 5.18 -0.75
CA GLN A 289 15.02 3.82 -0.21
C GLN A 289 15.84 3.66 1.07
N MET A 290 17.06 4.20 1.13
CA MET A 290 17.89 4.16 2.34
C MET A 290 17.26 4.93 3.50
N LYS A 291 16.69 6.13 3.24
CA LYS A 291 15.96 6.93 4.25
C LYS A 291 14.71 6.20 4.76
N LEU A 292 13.89 5.65 3.87
CA LEU A 292 12.72 4.84 4.21
C LEU A 292 13.10 3.60 5.03
N HIS A 293 14.23 2.98 4.72
CA HIS A 293 14.74 1.81 5.43
C HIS A 293 15.16 2.14 6.86
N LEU A 294 15.85 3.27 7.05
CA LEU A 294 16.25 3.78 8.37
C LEU A 294 15.02 4.16 9.20
N GLN A 295 14.09 4.91 8.61
CA GLN A 295 12.83 5.29 9.26
C GLN A 295 11.99 4.07 9.66
N LYS A 296 11.93 3.03 8.81
CA LYS A 296 11.23 1.77 9.13
C LYS A 296 11.89 0.97 10.26
N GLN A 297 13.21 1.13 10.46
CA GLN A 297 13.91 0.56 11.61
C GLN A 297 13.64 1.38 12.89
N GLU A 298 13.58 2.70 12.78
CA GLU A 298 13.21 3.59 13.90
C GLU A 298 11.77 3.37 14.37
N THR A 299 10.81 3.22 13.45
CA THR A 299 9.41 2.90 13.82
C THR A 299 9.28 1.54 14.50
N TYR A 300 10.04 0.53 14.07
CA TYR A 300 10.03 -0.79 14.71
C TYR A 300 10.55 -0.73 16.16
N PHE A 301 11.66 0.00 16.39
CA PHE A 301 12.18 0.21 17.74
C PHE A 301 11.22 1.03 18.62
N LEU A 302 10.53 2.02 18.05
CA LEU A 302 9.53 2.81 18.76
C LEU A 302 8.26 1.99 19.08
N GLU A 303 7.88 1.04 18.22
CA GLU A 303 6.77 0.10 18.42
C GLU A 303 7.10 -0.89 19.56
N GLU A 304 8.29 -1.52 19.55
CA GLU A 304 8.79 -2.37 20.65
C GLU A 304 8.87 -1.61 21.98
N LEU A 305 9.33 -0.35 21.96
CA LEU A 305 9.36 0.51 23.14
C LEU A 305 7.95 0.91 23.63
N ALA A 306 7.00 1.11 22.71
CA ALA A 306 5.61 1.42 23.06
C ALA A 306 4.88 0.21 23.64
N GLU A 307 5.07 -0.99 23.09
CA GLU A 307 4.51 -2.24 23.61
C GLU A 307 5.06 -2.55 25.01
N THR A 308 6.38 -2.54 25.18
CA THR A 308 7.03 -2.81 26.48
C THR A 308 6.65 -1.77 27.54
N ASN A 309 6.52 -0.50 27.18
CA ASN A 309 6.03 0.52 28.10
C ASN A 309 4.53 0.35 28.44
N SER A 310 3.71 -0.08 27.48
CA SER A 310 2.28 -0.35 27.71
C SER A 310 2.06 -1.56 28.62
N GLY A 311 2.83 -2.64 28.44
CA GLY A 311 2.83 -3.79 29.35
C GLY A 311 3.21 -3.39 30.77
N ARG A 312 4.29 -2.62 30.94
CA ARG A 312 4.72 -2.10 32.25
C ARG A 312 3.71 -1.14 32.88
N LEU A 313 2.98 -0.36 32.09
CA LEU A 313 1.89 0.51 32.57
C LEU A 313 0.75 -0.35 33.13
N PHE A 314 0.33 -1.39 32.42
CA PHE A 314 -0.72 -2.30 32.84
C PHE A 314 -0.34 -3.10 34.10
N GLU A 315 0.91 -3.56 34.20
CA GLU A 315 1.45 -4.18 35.43
C GLU A 315 1.39 -3.21 36.62
N ALA A 316 1.77 -1.94 36.42
CA ALA A 316 1.73 -0.91 37.45
C ALA A 316 0.29 -0.52 37.86
N GLU A 317 -0.65 -0.48 36.90
CA GLU A 317 -2.07 -0.21 37.16
C GLU A 317 -2.73 -1.37 37.93
N ASN A 318 -2.43 -2.61 37.56
CA ASN A 318 -2.88 -3.80 38.30
C ASN A 318 -2.30 -3.83 39.73
N ALA A 319 -1.01 -3.53 39.90
CA ALA A 319 -0.41 -3.39 41.22
C ALA A 319 -1.04 -2.23 42.03
N SER A 320 -1.42 -1.14 41.37
CA SER A 320 -2.15 -0.02 41.97
C SER A 320 -3.54 -0.43 42.46
N GLU A 321 -4.35 -1.16 41.68
CA GLU A 321 -5.68 -1.60 42.17
C GLU A 321 -5.57 -2.66 43.27
N ILE A 322 -4.53 -3.51 43.28
CA ILE A 322 -4.25 -4.42 44.41
C ILE A 322 -3.92 -3.61 45.70
N LEU A 323 -3.14 -2.54 45.59
CA LEU A 323 -2.84 -1.64 46.71
C LEU A 323 -4.07 -0.80 47.14
N LEU A 324 -4.93 -0.40 46.21
CA LEU A 324 -6.22 0.23 46.51
C LEU A 324 -7.17 -0.75 47.21
N GLY A 325 -7.27 -1.99 46.74
CA GLY A 325 -8.09 -3.04 47.36
C GLY A 325 -7.65 -3.34 48.79
N THR A 326 -6.35 -3.57 49.01
CA THR A 326 -5.80 -3.83 50.35
C THR A 326 -5.88 -2.61 51.27
N SER A 327 -5.68 -1.38 50.77
CA SER A 327 -5.90 -0.18 51.60
C SER A 327 -7.36 0.04 51.96
N ARG A 328 -8.30 -0.25 51.06
CA ARG A 328 -9.76 -0.24 51.28
C ARG A 328 -10.17 -1.26 52.34
N GLU A 329 -9.58 -2.45 52.33
CA GLU A 329 -9.76 -3.48 53.36
C GLU A 329 -9.16 -3.05 54.72
N LEU A 330 -7.94 -2.51 54.74
CA LEU A 330 -7.30 -1.99 55.96
C LEU A 330 -8.07 -0.84 56.59
N ILE A 331 -8.66 0.06 55.78
CA ILE A 331 -9.55 1.14 56.26
C ILE A 331 -10.81 0.57 56.89
N ASN A 332 -11.41 -0.48 56.31
CA ASN A 332 -12.55 -1.17 56.91
C ASN A 332 -12.17 -1.87 58.24
N GLY A 333 -10.98 -2.48 58.31
CA GLY A 333 -10.41 -3.01 59.55
C GLY A 333 -10.21 -1.93 60.62
N LEU A 334 -9.64 -0.77 60.25
CA LEU A 334 -9.47 0.38 61.15
C LEU A 334 -10.82 0.90 61.66
N ASN A 335 -11.80 1.08 60.78
CA ASN A 335 -13.13 1.56 61.15
C ASN A 335 -13.85 0.61 62.11
N THR A 336 -13.75 -0.70 61.90
CA THR A 336 -14.35 -1.70 62.81
C THR A 336 -13.62 -1.76 64.16
N MET A 337 -12.28 -1.68 64.18
CA MET A 337 -11.52 -1.56 65.43
C MET A 337 -11.83 -0.25 66.18
N GLN A 338 -12.01 0.87 65.48
CA GLN A 338 -12.38 2.14 66.10
C GLN A 338 -13.77 2.08 66.73
N ALA A 339 -14.75 1.44 66.06
CA ALA A 339 -16.07 1.20 66.64
C ALA A 339 -16.01 0.31 67.89
N GLN A 340 -15.19 -0.75 67.88
CA GLN A 340 -14.94 -1.60 69.06
C GLN A 340 -14.28 -0.83 70.20
N LEU A 341 -13.29 0.02 69.90
CA LEU A 341 -12.60 0.86 70.89
C LEU A 341 -13.56 1.88 71.52
N SER A 342 -14.40 2.56 70.72
CA SER A 342 -15.44 3.46 71.23
C SER A 342 -16.45 2.75 72.11
N ALA A 343 -16.88 1.53 71.74
CA ALA A 343 -17.78 0.71 72.56
C ALA A 343 -17.11 0.23 73.86
N SER A 344 -15.81 -0.09 73.83
CA SER A 344 -15.08 -0.45 75.05
C SER A 344 -14.88 0.76 75.97
N SER A 345 -14.59 1.94 75.41
CA SER A 345 -14.47 3.19 76.17
C SER A 345 -15.79 3.60 76.83
N SER A 346 -16.94 3.46 76.15
CA SER A 346 -18.24 3.75 76.80
C SER A 346 -18.55 2.80 77.97
N ARG A 347 -18.16 1.53 77.85
CA ARG A 347 -18.25 0.52 78.93
C ARG A 347 -17.26 0.80 80.07
N GLU A 348 -16.05 1.26 79.78
CA GLU A 348 -15.06 1.68 80.77
C GLU A 348 -15.53 2.92 81.54
N ASN A 349 -16.08 3.91 80.84
CA ASN A 349 -16.66 5.12 81.44
C ASN A 349 -17.82 4.78 82.40
N ASP A 350 -18.71 3.85 82.02
CA ASP A 350 -19.76 3.32 82.89
C ASP A 350 -19.17 2.66 84.16
N LEU A 351 -18.15 1.79 84.01
CA LEU A 351 -17.47 1.13 85.13
C LEU A 351 -16.74 2.12 86.05
N THR A 352 -16.06 3.15 85.51
CA THR A 352 -15.45 4.20 86.33
C THR A 352 -16.50 5.05 87.05
N SER A 353 -17.66 5.33 86.43
CA SER A 353 -18.77 6.02 87.12
C SER A 353 -19.35 5.19 88.27
N LYS A 354 -19.29 3.84 88.15
CA LYS A 354 -19.69 2.90 89.22
C LYS A 354 -18.66 2.87 90.35
N LEU A 355 -17.37 2.84 90.02
CA LEU A 355 -16.27 2.93 90.99
C LEU A 355 -16.25 4.27 91.75
N GLU A 356 -16.44 5.39 91.06
CA GLU A 356 -16.44 6.71 91.70
C GLU A 356 -17.62 6.88 92.69
N ARG A 357 -18.77 6.27 92.38
CA ARG A 357 -19.93 6.20 93.27
C ARG A 357 -19.64 5.38 94.53
N SER A 358 -19.07 4.18 94.39
CA SER A 358 -18.69 3.36 95.55
C SER A 358 -17.56 3.97 96.38
N LEU A 359 -16.64 4.72 95.76
CA LEU A 359 -15.61 5.49 96.48
C LEU A 359 -16.21 6.60 97.35
N LYS A 360 -17.23 7.32 96.83
CA LYS A 360 -17.97 8.34 97.59
C LYS A 360 -18.72 7.71 98.78
N GLU A 361 -19.38 6.57 98.57
CA GLU A 361 -20.00 5.78 99.64
C GLU A 361 -18.97 5.36 100.71
N LEU A 362 -17.82 4.80 100.31
CA LEU A 362 -16.74 4.42 101.23
C LEU A 362 -16.16 5.62 102.02
N SER A 363 -16.05 6.79 101.38
CA SER A 363 -15.56 8.02 102.04
C SER A 363 -16.51 8.50 103.15
N SER A 364 -17.83 8.31 102.96
CA SER A 364 -18.84 8.63 103.99
C SER A 364 -18.77 7.68 105.19
N LEU A 365 -18.39 6.41 104.97
CA LEU A 365 -18.12 5.46 106.04
C LEU A 365 -16.85 5.82 106.83
N LYS A 366 -15.77 6.22 106.15
CA LYS A 366 -14.50 6.59 106.82
C LYS A 366 -14.65 7.79 107.77
N LEU A 367 -15.44 8.80 107.38
CA LEU A 367 -15.69 9.99 108.22
C LEU A 367 -16.43 9.65 109.53
N ASN A 368 -17.19 8.55 109.57
CA ASN A 368 -17.79 8.04 110.80
C ASN A 368 -16.81 7.25 111.69
N GLN A 369 -15.71 6.73 111.12
CA GLN A 369 -14.68 5.97 111.84
C GLN A 369 -13.68 6.88 112.56
N GLU A 370 -13.25 7.97 111.92
CA GLU A 370 -12.29 8.94 112.52
C GLU A 370 -12.87 9.64 113.76
N LYS A 371 -14.20 9.65 113.91
CA LYS A 371 -14.93 10.21 115.06
C LYS A 371 -14.86 9.37 116.35
N MET A 372 -14.13 8.24 116.34
CA MET A 372 -14.07 7.26 117.44
C MET A 372 -12.70 7.15 118.13
N GLN A 373 -11.71 7.99 117.77
CA GLN A 373 -10.29 7.70 118.05
C GLN A 373 -9.50 8.82 118.77
N GLU A 374 -10.16 9.82 119.36
CA GLU A 374 -9.51 11.02 119.92
C GLU A 374 -9.62 11.18 121.46
N GLU A 375 -9.31 10.11 122.22
CA GLU A 375 -9.18 10.19 123.70
C GLU A 375 -8.02 9.33 124.27
N SER A 376 -6.79 9.88 124.43
CA SER A 376 -5.86 9.51 125.53
C SER A 376 -4.50 10.25 125.62
N LYS A 377 -4.32 10.98 126.74
CA LYS A 377 -3.16 11.01 127.68
C LYS A 377 -1.81 11.70 127.34
N LYS A 378 -1.18 12.31 128.38
CA LYS A 378 0.19 12.89 128.39
C LYS A 378 0.79 13.12 129.82
N VAL A 379 1.93 12.45 130.12
CA VAL A 379 3.19 12.83 130.86
C VAL A 379 3.24 13.69 132.18
N GLU A 380 3.99 13.20 133.20
CA GLU A 380 4.48 13.82 134.50
C GLU A 380 5.73 13.01 135.02
N THR A 381 6.61 13.26 136.05
CA THR A 381 7.27 14.38 136.84
C THR A 381 8.33 13.78 137.85
N GLU A 382 9.49 14.40 138.23
CA GLU A 382 10.48 13.79 139.21
C GLU A 382 11.49 14.72 140.00
N GLU A 383 12.16 14.17 141.07
CA GLU A 383 13.40 14.52 141.88
C GLU A 383 13.42 15.25 143.28
N ALA A 384 14.54 15.11 144.07
CA ALA A 384 14.63 15.25 145.59
C ALA A 384 16.00 15.74 146.27
N VAL A 385 16.22 15.57 147.61
CA VAL A 385 17.20 16.31 148.52
C VAL A 385 17.92 15.45 149.66
N GLN A 386 18.86 15.99 150.50
CA GLN A 386 19.93 15.29 151.34
C GLN A 386 20.12 15.61 152.89
N ASN A 387 20.77 14.68 153.63
CA ASN A 387 21.87 14.70 154.69
C ASN A 387 21.94 15.32 156.16
N GLU A 388 22.44 14.47 157.12
CA GLU A 388 23.58 14.56 158.13
C GLU A 388 23.64 15.15 159.60
N ALA A 389 24.51 14.51 160.43
CA ALA A 389 25.52 14.98 161.45
C ALA A 389 25.33 15.02 163.01
N GLN A 390 26.38 14.61 163.79
CA GLN A 390 27.07 15.25 164.98
C GLN A 390 27.75 14.30 166.05
N SER A 391 28.52 14.86 167.02
CA SER A 391 29.61 14.21 167.83
C SER A 391 29.93 14.92 169.19
N THR A 392 30.69 14.30 170.14
CA THR A 392 31.55 15.01 171.17
C THR A 392 32.58 14.08 171.90
N PRO A 393 33.69 14.60 172.54
CA PRO A 393 34.83 13.80 173.06
C PRO A 393 35.27 14.06 174.53
N GLU A 394 36.01 13.12 175.17
CA GLU A 394 37.01 13.43 176.24
C GLU A 394 37.99 12.26 176.62
N LEU A 395 38.83 11.73 175.70
CA LEU A 395 39.90 10.75 176.04
C LEU A 395 41.33 11.26 175.74
N LEU A 396 41.50 12.58 175.88
CA LEU A 396 42.51 13.46 175.26
C LEU A 396 44.01 13.18 175.55
N SER A 397 44.37 12.11 176.26
CA SER A 397 45.77 11.77 176.59
C SER A 397 46.24 10.46 175.95
N LEU A 398 45.40 9.41 175.95
CA LEU A 398 45.56 8.30 175.00
C LEU A 398 45.39 8.81 173.56
N GLN A 399 44.54 9.83 173.40
CA GLN A 399 44.25 10.44 172.11
C GLN A 399 45.52 10.91 171.39
N HIS A 400 46.53 11.52 172.01
CA HIS A 400 47.70 11.99 171.24
C HIS A 400 48.52 10.85 170.57
N GLN A 401 48.64 9.67 171.20
CA GLN A 401 49.31 8.53 170.56
C GLN A 401 48.40 7.78 169.59
N VAL A 402 47.11 7.66 169.93
CA VAL A 402 46.09 7.15 168.99
C VAL A 402 45.99 8.07 167.78
N GLU A 403 46.11 9.39 167.92
CA GLU A 403 45.97 10.40 166.88
C GLU A 403 47.23 10.54 166.03
N GLU A 404 48.41 10.20 166.55
CA GLU A 404 49.63 10.06 165.74
C GLU A 404 49.60 8.76 164.90
N LEU A 405 49.16 7.63 165.48
CA LEU A 405 48.93 6.38 164.73
C LEU A 405 47.75 6.50 163.76
N GLU A 406 46.65 7.12 164.17
CA GLU A 406 45.49 7.42 163.33
C GLU A 406 45.83 8.50 162.31
N LYS A 407 46.75 9.43 162.55
CA LYS A 407 47.23 10.32 161.49
C LYS A 407 47.97 9.50 160.46
N HIS A 408 48.93 8.67 160.87
CA HIS A 408 49.67 7.81 159.93
C HIS A 408 48.76 6.79 159.22
N PHE A 409 47.68 6.33 159.87
CA PHE A 409 46.66 5.46 159.28
C PHE A 409 45.66 6.23 158.40
N ARG A 410 45.17 7.42 158.80
CA ARG A 410 44.31 8.30 157.98
C ARG A 410 45.07 8.77 156.74
N GLU A 411 46.34 9.13 156.88
CA GLU A 411 47.19 9.58 155.78
C GLU A 411 47.46 8.42 154.82
N SER A 412 47.92 7.26 155.31
CA SER A 412 48.10 6.03 154.49
C SER A 412 46.79 5.52 153.86
N ASN A 413 45.68 5.48 154.60
CA ASN A 413 44.37 5.08 154.09
C ASN A 413 43.77 6.12 153.14
N SER A 414 44.06 7.42 153.30
CA SER A 414 43.70 8.45 152.32
C SER A 414 44.54 8.33 151.05
N GLN A 415 45.81 7.92 151.17
CA GLN A 415 46.68 7.66 150.04
C GLN A 415 46.24 6.41 149.27
N LEU A 416 45.86 5.33 149.98
CA LEU A 416 45.25 4.12 149.41
C LEU A 416 43.88 4.43 148.78
N LEU A 417 43.04 5.25 149.41
CA LEU A 417 41.76 5.69 148.82
C LEU A 417 41.96 6.58 147.60
N LEU A 418 42.97 7.46 147.60
CA LEU A 418 43.31 8.30 146.44
C LEU A 418 43.85 7.43 145.29
N GLU A 419 44.70 6.45 145.59
CA GLU A 419 45.23 5.50 144.60
C GLU A 419 44.12 4.57 144.07
N LYS A 420 43.21 4.10 144.94
CA LYS A 420 42.02 3.34 144.55
C LYS A 420 41.08 4.16 143.66
N VAL A 421 40.74 5.40 144.04
CA VAL A 421 39.90 6.28 143.23
C VAL A 421 40.60 6.64 141.92
N SER A 422 41.92 6.84 141.92
CA SER A 422 42.70 7.05 140.69
C SER A 422 42.71 5.81 139.79
N ALA A 423 42.77 4.61 140.37
CA ALA A 423 42.67 3.35 139.62
C ALA A 423 41.26 3.11 139.07
N GLU A 424 40.21 3.36 139.86
CA GLU A 424 38.81 3.24 139.43
C GLU A 424 38.48 4.28 138.35
N VAL A 425 38.90 5.54 138.49
CA VAL A 425 38.78 6.57 137.45
C VAL A 425 39.63 6.24 136.22
N SER A 426 40.82 5.66 136.37
CA SER A 426 41.62 5.21 135.23
C SER A 426 40.97 4.03 134.50
N GLN A 427 40.38 3.08 135.22
CA GLN A 427 39.70 1.91 134.66
C GLN A 427 38.36 2.30 134.01
N GLU A 428 37.58 3.21 134.60
CA GLU A 428 36.38 3.76 134.00
C GLU A 428 36.72 4.56 132.73
N LYS A 429 37.79 5.38 132.77
CA LYS A 429 38.30 6.08 131.59
C LYS A 429 38.80 5.12 130.51
N GLU A 430 39.48 4.03 130.87
CA GLU A 430 39.92 3.01 129.92
C GLU A 430 38.71 2.33 129.27
N ASN A 431 37.71 1.90 130.05
CA ASN A 431 36.45 1.36 129.55
C ASN A 431 35.67 2.36 128.67
N LEU A 432 35.67 3.65 129.01
CA LEU A 432 35.11 4.71 128.17
C LEU A 432 35.84 4.77 126.83
N THR A 433 37.18 4.87 126.83
CA THR A 433 37.95 4.88 125.58
C THR A 433 37.81 3.58 124.77
N LEU A 434 37.59 2.43 125.42
CA LEU A 434 37.39 1.14 124.75
C LEU A 434 35.98 1.06 124.11
N THR A 435 34.96 1.62 124.76
CA THR A 435 33.61 1.75 124.16
C THR A 435 33.58 2.80 123.05
N GLU A 436 34.26 3.95 123.21
CA GLU A 436 34.49 4.92 122.14
C GLU A 436 35.21 4.28 120.94
N LEU A 437 36.31 3.55 121.17
CA LEU A 437 37.03 2.82 120.11
C LEU A 437 36.14 1.76 119.44
N SER A 438 35.30 1.05 120.18
CA SER A 438 34.35 0.07 119.64
C SER A 438 33.29 0.74 118.74
N THR A 439 32.72 1.87 119.18
CA THR A 439 31.80 2.65 118.34
C THR A 439 32.50 3.20 117.09
N LEU A 440 33.73 3.73 117.23
CA LEU A 440 34.52 4.23 116.11
C LEU A 440 34.89 3.10 115.12
N GLU A 441 35.23 1.90 115.60
CA GLU A 441 35.48 0.73 114.75
C GLU A 441 34.21 0.30 114.01
N SER A 442 33.04 0.37 114.67
CA SER A 442 31.74 0.10 114.02
C SER A 442 31.43 1.14 112.92
N VAL A 443 31.72 2.42 113.17
CA VAL A 443 31.61 3.51 112.18
C VAL A 443 32.56 3.26 111.02
N ILE A 444 33.83 2.92 111.27
CA ILE A 444 34.83 2.60 110.23
C ILE A 444 34.40 1.39 109.39
N LYS A 445 33.85 0.33 110.00
CA LYS A 445 33.30 -0.84 109.31
C LYS A 445 32.14 -0.46 108.38
N ASN A 446 31.23 0.39 108.86
CA ASN A 446 30.10 0.91 108.07
C ASN A 446 30.59 1.80 106.91
N LEU A 447 31.46 2.77 107.20
CA LEU A 447 32.07 3.67 106.20
C LEU A 447 32.82 2.90 105.11
N LYS A 448 33.55 1.84 105.47
CA LYS A 448 34.22 0.96 104.52
C LYS A 448 33.22 0.20 103.65
N ALA A 449 32.10 -0.25 104.20
CA ALA A 449 31.03 -0.87 103.42
C ALA A 449 30.35 0.12 102.47
N ASP A 450 30.16 1.39 102.88
CA ASP A 450 29.61 2.44 102.02
C ASP A 450 30.58 2.90 100.93
N VAL A 451 31.89 2.98 101.21
CA VAL A 451 32.92 3.22 100.19
C VAL A 451 32.89 2.11 99.14
N LEU A 452 32.85 0.83 99.55
CA LEU A 452 32.75 -0.30 98.61
C LEU A 452 31.44 -0.27 97.80
N ARG A 453 30.31 0.13 98.41
CA ARG A 453 29.03 0.34 97.69
C ARG A 453 29.12 1.48 96.68
N ALA A 454 29.77 2.59 97.03
CA ALA A 454 29.95 3.75 96.16
C ALA A 454 30.91 3.45 95.00
N GLU A 455 32.01 2.75 95.26
CA GLU A 455 32.99 2.29 94.28
C GLU A 455 32.37 1.35 93.24
N ASN A 456 31.65 0.32 93.69
CA ASN A 456 30.89 -0.56 92.79
C ASN A 456 29.86 0.21 91.96
N ARG A 457 29.19 1.23 92.54
CA ARG A 457 28.24 2.08 91.81
C ARG A 457 28.93 2.97 90.77
N ALA A 458 30.11 3.51 91.10
CA ALA A 458 30.92 4.32 90.20
C ALA A 458 31.44 3.50 89.01
N GLN A 459 32.03 2.33 89.27
CA GLN A 459 32.50 1.42 88.22
C GLN A 459 31.35 0.95 87.32
N ASN A 460 30.17 0.66 87.88
CA ASN A 460 28.98 0.28 87.11
C ASN A 460 28.41 1.46 86.28
N ALA A 461 28.62 2.71 86.72
CA ALA A 461 28.31 3.91 85.93
C ALA A 461 29.35 4.16 84.82
N GLU A 462 30.64 3.97 85.11
CA GLU A 462 31.74 4.07 84.14
C GLU A 462 31.56 3.07 82.97
N VAL A 463 31.23 1.81 83.27
CA VAL A 463 30.90 0.80 82.25
C VAL A 463 29.71 1.23 81.39
N ARG A 464 28.66 1.84 81.97
CA ARG A 464 27.56 2.42 81.18
C ARG A 464 28.00 3.61 80.33
N CYS A 465 28.87 4.48 80.84
CA CYS A 465 29.41 5.61 80.07
C CYS A 465 30.30 5.14 78.90
N MET A 466 31.10 4.09 79.08
CA MET A 466 31.87 3.48 77.98
C MET A 466 30.94 2.87 76.92
N GLN A 467 29.90 2.15 77.33
CA GLN A 467 28.91 1.57 76.43
C GLN A 467 28.15 2.65 75.66
N LEU A 468 27.60 3.67 76.34
CA LEU A 468 26.92 4.80 75.70
C LEU A 468 27.84 5.60 74.76
N THR A 469 29.12 5.76 75.10
CA THR A 469 30.11 6.39 74.20
C THR A 469 30.31 5.56 72.93
N LYS A 470 30.42 4.23 73.05
CA LYS A 470 30.52 3.31 71.91
C LYS A 470 29.28 3.39 71.01
N ASP A 471 28.09 3.33 71.61
CA ASP A 471 26.81 3.34 70.88
C ASP A 471 26.59 4.70 70.18
N ASN A 472 26.96 5.81 70.80
CA ASN A 472 26.90 7.14 70.21
C ASN A 472 27.88 7.30 69.02
N VAL A 473 29.06 6.68 69.08
CA VAL A 473 30.02 6.64 67.95
C VAL A 473 29.48 5.77 66.80
N GLU A 474 28.77 4.67 67.10
CA GLU A 474 28.11 3.84 66.09
C GLU A 474 26.98 4.59 65.38
N LEU A 475 26.04 5.16 66.15
CA LEU A 475 24.94 5.99 65.62
C LEU A 475 25.44 7.18 64.81
N SER A 476 26.55 7.81 65.22
CA SER A 476 27.20 8.90 64.46
C SER A 476 27.76 8.41 63.11
N ARG A 477 28.21 7.15 63.02
CA ARG A 477 28.68 6.52 61.78
C ARG A 477 27.51 6.13 60.87
N GLU A 478 26.45 5.56 61.42
CA GLU A 478 25.23 5.24 60.68
C GLU A 478 24.59 6.51 60.09
N LEU A 479 24.49 7.58 60.89
CA LEU A 479 23.95 8.87 60.45
C LEU A 479 24.80 9.51 59.35
N SER A 480 26.13 9.42 59.43
CA SER A 480 27.01 9.92 58.35
C SER A 480 26.88 9.09 57.07
N SER A 481 26.78 7.77 57.18
CA SER A 481 26.54 6.85 56.06
C SER A 481 25.21 7.14 55.35
N LEU A 482 24.12 7.23 56.12
CA LEU A 482 22.78 7.57 55.62
C LEU A 482 22.75 8.96 54.95
N LYS A 483 23.52 9.92 55.46
CA LYS A 483 23.65 11.26 54.87
C LYS A 483 24.39 11.25 53.52
N SER A 484 25.45 10.44 53.36
CA SER A 484 26.06 10.21 52.05
C SER A 484 25.10 9.52 51.09
N GLN A 485 24.44 8.44 51.53
CA GLN A 485 23.50 7.68 50.69
C GLN A 485 22.32 8.55 50.22
N GLY A 486 21.79 9.42 51.10
CA GLY A 486 20.75 10.39 50.75
C GLY A 486 21.25 11.46 49.76
N SER A 487 22.47 11.97 49.94
CA SER A 487 23.10 12.92 49.01
C SER A 487 23.29 12.32 47.61
N ASP A 488 23.79 11.08 47.53
CA ASP A 488 24.08 10.46 46.24
C ASP A 488 22.81 9.97 45.54
N LYS A 489 21.77 9.54 46.30
CA LYS A 489 20.44 9.30 45.73
C LYS A 489 19.79 10.59 45.21
N ALA A 490 19.94 11.72 45.90
CA ALA A 490 19.43 13.01 45.41
C ALA A 490 20.11 13.43 44.09
N ARG A 491 21.44 13.30 43.99
CA ARG A 491 22.20 13.55 42.76
C ARG A 491 21.86 12.62 41.60
N LEU A 492 21.50 11.38 41.90
CA LEU A 492 21.06 10.41 40.89
C LEU A 492 19.69 10.83 40.32
N LEU A 493 18.72 11.15 41.20
CA LEU A 493 17.40 11.65 40.80
C LEU A 493 17.48 13.00 40.06
N GLU A 494 18.39 13.89 40.45
CA GLU A 494 18.65 15.17 39.76
C GLU A 494 19.19 14.94 38.33
N ARG A 495 20.01 13.91 38.12
CA ARG A 495 20.49 13.53 36.79
C ARG A 495 19.37 12.89 35.95
N GLU A 496 18.61 11.95 36.52
CA GLU A 496 17.47 11.32 35.84
C GLU A 496 16.41 12.37 35.43
N LEU A 497 16.17 13.38 36.27
CA LEU A 497 15.30 14.52 35.95
C LEU A 497 15.82 15.33 34.76
N MET A 498 17.11 15.66 34.74
CA MET A 498 17.74 16.41 33.64
C MET A 498 17.77 15.61 32.33
N GLU A 499 18.03 14.31 32.41
CA GLU A 499 18.02 13.40 31.27
C GLU A 499 16.61 13.22 30.69
N SER A 500 15.62 12.97 31.55
CA SER A 500 14.20 12.89 31.16
C SER A 500 13.69 14.21 30.57
N ASN A 501 14.09 15.36 31.13
CA ASN A 501 13.75 16.66 30.56
C ASN A 501 14.43 16.88 29.18
N GLY A 502 15.67 16.43 29.00
CA GLY A 502 16.35 16.44 27.71
C GLY A 502 15.64 15.58 26.65
N GLN A 503 15.22 14.36 27.03
CA GLN A 503 14.41 13.48 26.20
C GLN A 503 13.05 14.11 25.85
N LEU A 504 12.41 14.80 26.79
CA LEU A 504 11.15 15.52 26.58
C LEU A 504 11.29 16.68 25.58
N GLU A 505 12.34 17.49 25.66
CA GLU A 505 12.58 18.56 24.67
C GLU A 505 12.93 17.98 23.29
N HIS A 506 13.67 16.87 23.21
CA HIS A 506 13.91 16.17 21.95
C HIS A 506 12.60 15.62 21.34
N ALA A 507 11.73 15.02 22.16
CA ALA A 507 10.42 14.55 21.72
C ALA A 507 9.53 15.69 21.22
N LYS A 508 9.50 16.84 21.92
CA LYS A 508 8.80 18.05 21.46
C LYS A 508 9.33 18.56 20.13
N ALA A 509 10.65 18.61 19.94
CA ALA A 509 11.26 19.04 18.69
C ALA A 509 10.94 18.08 17.53
N SER A 510 10.96 16.77 17.78
CA SER A 510 10.57 15.75 16.81
C SER A 510 9.08 15.88 16.41
N VAL A 511 8.18 16.03 17.39
CA VAL A 511 6.74 16.25 17.14
C VAL A 511 6.50 17.56 16.36
N ALA A 512 7.22 18.64 16.67
CA ALA A 512 7.12 19.89 15.92
C ALA A 512 7.55 19.73 14.46
N ALA A 513 8.67 19.04 14.20
CA ALA A 513 9.15 18.74 12.85
C ALA A 513 8.17 17.83 12.08
N PHE A 514 7.55 16.85 12.74
CA PHE A 514 6.53 16.00 12.14
C PHE A 514 5.26 16.79 11.78
N VAL A 515 4.82 17.72 12.62
CA VAL A 515 3.68 18.61 12.32
C VAL A 515 4.00 19.54 11.13
N GLU A 516 5.23 20.03 11.00
CA GLU A 516 5.66 20.80 9.82
C GLU A 516 5.67 19.94 8.55
N GLN A 517 6.20 18.70 8.61
CA GLN A 517 6.14 17.74 7.50
C GLN A 517 4.70 17.39 7.11
N GLN A 518 3.79 17.21 8.08
CA GLN A 518 2.37 16.97 7.82
C GLN A 518 1.71 18.19 7.15
N GLY A 519 2.06 19.41 7.57
CA GLY A 519 1.61 20.65 6.93
C GLY A 519 2.09 20.79 5.50
N MET A 520 3.36 20.47 5.24
CA MET A 520 3.95 20.46 3.90
C MET A 520 3.25 19.43 2.99
N LEU A 521 3.13 18.18 3.45
CA LEU A 521 2.45 17.11 2.71
C LEU A 521 1.00 17.49 2.38
N LYS A 522 0.28 18.11 3.32
CA LYS A 522 -1.10 18.58 3.10
C LYS A 522 -1.16 19.69 2.03
N SER A 523 -0.16 20.57 1.95
CA SER A 523 -0.07 21.56 0.86
C SER A 523 0.12 20.85 -0.47
N THR A 524 1.09 19.92 -0.57
CA THR A 524 1.37 19.17 -1.80
C THR A 524 0.15 18.37 -2.29
N VAL A 525 -0.62 17.76 -1.37
CA VAL A 525 -1.87 17.08 -1.72
C VAL A 525 -2.91 18.07 -2.28
N SER A 526 -3.07 19.25 -1.69
CA SER A 526 -3.97 20.30 -2.20
C SER A 526 -3.57 20.80 -3.59
N ASP A 527 -2.27 20.92 -3.86
CA ASP A 527 -1.74 21.30 -5.18
C ASP A 527 -1.99 20.19 -6.22
N MET A 528 -1.86 18.91 -5.82
CA MET A 528 -2.20 17.75 -6.67
C MET A 528 -3.71 17.66 -6.94
N GLU A 529 -4.58 17.92 -5.95
CA GLU A 529 -6.04 17.97 -6.12
C GLU A 529 -6.44 19.04 -7.16
N HIS A 530 -5.83 20.23 -7.10
CA HIS A 530 -6.04 21.28 -8.11
C HIS A 530 -5.56 20.87 -9.50
N MET A 531 -4.42 20.17 -9.62
CA MET A 531 -3.92 19.65 -10.89
C MET A 531 -4.86 18.59 -11.48
N ILE A 532 -5.39 17.69 -10.65
CA ILE A 532 -6.33 16.63 -11.06
C ILE A 532 -7.62 17.24 -11.61
N GLU A 533 -8.19 18.27 -10.96
CA GLU A 533 -9.44 18.90 -11.43
C GLU A 533 -9.23 19.70 -12.73
N ASP A 534 -8.08 20.35 -12.93
CA ASP A 534 -7.75 20.98 -14.22
C ASP A 534 -7.52 19.95 -15.34
N LEU A 535 -6.82 18.84 -15.07
CA LEU A 535 -6.64 17.74 -16.02
C LEU A 535 -7.99 17.10 -16.41
N LYS A 536 -8.84 16.79 -15.43
CA LYS A 536 -10.22 16.33 -15.64
C LYS A 536 -11.04 17.34 -16.45
N GLY A 537 -10.94 18.62 -16.11
CA GLY A 537 -11.53 19.73 -16.84
C GLY A 537 -10.95 19.96 -18.24
N LYS A 538 -9.79 19.40 -18.59
CA LYS A 538 -9.24 19.33 -19.95
C LYS A 538 -9.76 18.08 -20.68
N VAL A 539 -9.75 16.91 -20.02
CA VAL A 539 -10.26 15.63 -20.56
C VAL A 539 -11.70 15.80 -21.08
N SER A 540 -12.62 16.34 -20.28
CA SER A 540 -14.01 16.55 -20.74
C SER A 540 -14.13 17.56 -21.88
N LYS A 541 -13.17 18.47 -22.08
CA LYS A 541 -13.10 19.41 -23.22
C LYS A 541 -12.48 18.79 -24.48
N SER A 542 -11.65 17.75 -24.35
CA SER A 542 -11.20 16.92 -25.47
C SER A 542 -12.26 15.89 -25.87
N GLU A 543 -12.89 15.23 -24.90
CA GLU A 543 -13.98 14.26 -25.06
C GLU A 543 -15.18 14.86 -25.79
N THR A 544 -15.71 16.00 -25.33
CA THR A 544 -16.80 16.72 -26.02
C THR A 544 -16.41 17.25 -27.41
N ARG A 545 -15.12 17.41 -27.71
CA ARG A 545 -14.62 17.70 -29.07
C ARG A 545 -14.51 16.43 -29.92
N ALA A 546 -14.10 15.31 -29.35
CA ALA A 546 -14.02 14.01 -30.01
C ALA A 546 -15.41 13.52 -30.42
N LEU A 547 -16.38 13.50 -29.50
CA LEU A 547 -17.78 13.18 -29.79
C LEU A 547 -18.38 14.07 -30.90
N LYS A 548 -17.99 15.36 -30.94
CA LYS A 548 -18.41 16.31 -32.00
C LYS A 548 -17.68 16.11 -33.34
N ALA A 549 -16.52 15.45 -33.34
CA ALA A 549 -15.84 15.02 -34.56
C ALA A 549 -16.42 13.70 -35.06
N GLU A 550 -16.62 12.73 -34.16
CA GLU A 550 -17.27 11.44 -34.42
C GLU A 550 -18.65 11.61 -35.06
N SER A 551 -19.53 12.43 -34.46
CA SER A 551 -20.84 12.78 -35.01
C SER A 551 -20.81 13.46 -36.39
N LYS A 552 -19.67 14.05 -36.80
CA LYS A 552 -19.47 14.53 -38.17
C LYS A 552 -18.96 13.43 -39.09
N CYS A 553 -18.09 12.56 -38.60
CA CYS A 553 -17.58 11.41 -39.35
C CYS A 553 -18.70 10.42 -39.67
N THR A 554 -19.67 10.19 -38.77
CA THR A 554 -20.86 9.37 -39.07
C THR A 554 -21.68 10.01 -40.19
N LEU A 555 -22.06 11.28 -40.06
CA LEU A 555 -22.84 12.00 -41.09
C LEU A 555 -22.13 12.04 -42.46
N LEU A 556 -20.81 12.20 -42.48
CA LEU A 556 -19.99 12.12 -43.70
C LEU A 556 -19.90 10.69 -44.27
N THR A 557 -20.00 9.67 -43.43
CA THR A 557 -20.04 8.26 -43.86
C THR A 557 -21.40 7.92 -44.46
N ASP A 558 -22.49 8.34 -43.81
CA ASP A 558 -23.87 8.14 -44.28
C ASP A 558 -24.09 8.82 -45.64
N THR A 559 -23.68 10.08 -45.79
CA THR A 559 -23.79 10.81 -47.08
C THR A 559 -22.86 10.27 -48.16
N ASN A 560 -21.68 9.73 -47.81
CA ASN A 560 -20.81 9.06 -48.77
C ASN A 560 -21.37 7.68 -49.21
N LEU A 561 -22.13 7.00 -48.34
CA LEU A 561 -22.85 5.77 -48.69
C LEU A 561 -24.01 6.08 -49.65
N GLU A 562 -24.83 7.10 -49.37
CA GLU A 562 -25.90 7.55 -50.26
C GLU A 562 -25.38 7.92 -51.67
N LEU A 563 -24.30 8.72 -51.74
CA LEU A 563 -23.63 9.05 -53.00
C LEU A 563 -23.05 7.82 -53.72
N SER A 564 -22.60 6.80 -52.98
CA SER A 564 -22.10 5.55 -53.56
C SER A 564 -23.24 4.71 -54.14
N GLU A 565 -24.42 4.69 -53.49
CA GLU A 565 -25.63 4.06 -54.03
C GLU A 565 -26.11 4.78 -55.30
N GLU A 566 -26.17 6.12 -55.32
CA GLU A 566 -26.51 6.90 -56.52
C GLU A 566 -25.55 6.59 -57.69
N LEU A 567 -24.23 6.56 -57.43
CA LEU A 567 -23.22 6.23 -58.44
C LEU A 567 -23.38 4.80 -58.98
N SER A 568 -23.78 3.85 -58.13
CA SER A 568 -24.07 2.46 -58.55
C SER A 568 -25.30 2.39 -59.46
N PHE A 569 -26.37 3.11 -59.11
CA PHE A 569 -27.60 3.18 -59.89
C PHE A 569 -27.37 3.86 -61.25
N LEU A 570 -26.63 4.97 -61.26
CA LEU A 570 -26.24 5.67 -62.49
C LEU A 570 -25.38 4.79 -63.39
N ARG A 571 -24.46 3.99 -62.82
CA ARG A 571 -23.63 3.03 -63.57
C ARG A 571 -24.47 1.94 -64.22
N GLY A 572 -25.36 1.26 -63.47
CA GLY A 572 -26.24 0.23 -64.03
C GLY A 572 -27.17 0.77 -65.13
N ARG A 573 -27.60 2.05 -65.03
CA ARG A 573 -28.34 2.73 -66.10
C ARG A 573 -27.49 2.97 -67.35
N VAL A 574 -26.20 3.29 -67.21
CA VAL A 574 -25.26 3.43 -68.34
C VAL A 574 -25.01 2.08 -69.01
N GLU A 575 -24.75 1.02 -68.24
CA GLU A 575 -24.55 -0.35 -68.75
C GLU A 575 -25.76 -0.87 -69.55
N SER A 576 -26.98 -0.54 -69.09
CA SER A 576 -28.23 -0.83 -69.81
C SER A 576 -28.34 -0.07 -71.14
N LEU A 577 -27.98 1.22 -71.16
CA LEU A 577 -27.97 2.03 -72.38
C LEU A 577 -26.87 1.57 -73.37
N GLU A 578 -25.69 1.19 -72.89
CA GLU A 578 -24.61 0.65 -73.71
C GLU A 578 -25.00 -0.70 -74.33
N SER A 579 -25.63 -1.58 -73.56
CA SER A 579 -26.16 -2.87 -74.04
C SER A 579 -27.22 -2.66 -75.14
N SER A 580 -28.15 -1.71 -74.93
CA SER A 580 -29.16 -1.33 -75.93
C SER A 580 -28.54 -0.73 -77.20
N LEU A 581 -27.50 0.10 -77.05
CA LEU A 581 -26.74 0.66 -78.17
C LEU A 581 -25.96 -0.42 -78.94
N HIS A 582 -25.42 -1.43 -78.26
CA HIS A 582 -24.75 -2.57 -78.89
C HIS A 582 -25.74 -3.39 -79.73
N GLU A 583 -26.92 -3.75 -79.19
CA GLU A 583 -27.92 -4.51 -79.96
C GLU A 583 -28.47 -3.67 -81.14
N ALA A 584 -28.76 -2.39 -80.94
CA ALA A 584 -29.18 -1.49 -82.03
C ALA A 584 -28.12 -1.39 -83.15
N ASN A 585 -26.83 -1.39 -82.80
CA ASN A 585 -25.73 -1.45 -83.78
C ASN A 585 -25.63 -2.82 -84.46
N HIS A 586 -25.85 -3.92 -83.73
CA HIS A 586 -25.87 -5.27 -84.28
C HIS A 586 -27.00 -5.45 -85.32
N VAL A 587 -28.23 -5.03 -84.97
CA VAL A 587 -29.39 -5.00 -85.88
C VAL A 587 -29.13 -4.12 -87.10
N LYS A 588 -28.51 -2.94 -86.92
CA LYS A 588 -28.10 -2.08 -88.04
C LYS A 588 -27.10 -2.76 -88.97
N VAL A 589 -26.10 -3.47 -88.42
CA VAL A 589 -25.08 -4.18 -89.21
C VAL A 589 -25.65 -5.41 -89.93
N SER A 590 -26.57 -6.16 -89.32
CA SER A 590 -27.25 -7.27 -89.99
C SER A 590 -28.18 -6.77 -91.11
N THR A 591 -28.90 -5.67 -90.89
CA THR A 591 -29.72 -5.00 -91.91
C THR A 591 -28.88 -4.51 -93.10
N ILE A 592 -27.70 -3.91 -92.85
CA ILE A 592 -26.78 -3.49 -93.91
C ILE A 592 -26.28 -4.71 -94.73
N LYS A 593 -25.99 -5.84 -94.08
CA LYS A 593 -25.59 -7.09 -94.77
C LYS A 593 -26.71 -7.62 -95.67
N ASP A 594 -27.96 -7.68 -95.19
CA ASP A 594 -29.10 -8.11 -95.99
C ASP A 594 -29.37 -7.17 -97.18
N ILE A 595 -29.35 -5.84 -96.96
CA ILE A 595 -29.45 -4.85 -98.04
C ILE A 595 -28.34 -5.08 -99.09
N GLY A 596 -27.10 -5.31 -98.66
CA GLY A 596 -25.99 -5.64 -99.56
C GLY A 596 -26.23 -6.90 -100.40
N LEU A 597 -26.76 -7.97 -99.80
CA LEU A 597 -27.14 -9.20 -100.50
C LEU A 597 -28.25 -8.97 -101.52
N ARG A 598 -29.33 -8.26 -101.13
CA ARG A 598 -30.44 -7.90 -102.03
C ARG A 598 -29.97 -7.01 -103.19
N THR A 599 -29.15 -6.00 -102.92
CA THR A 599 -28.56 -5.12 -103.94
C THR A 599 -27.69 -5.89 -104.93
N LYS A 600 -26.90 -6.87 -104.46
CA LYS A 600 -26.16 -7.77 -105.36
C LYS A 600 -27.08 -8.58 -106.28
N VAL A 601 -28.13 -9.21 -105.75
CA VAL A 601 -29.11 -9.97 -106.54
C VAL A 601 -29.82 -9.09 -107.56
N ILE A 602 -30.22 -7.87 -107.18
CA ILE A 602 -30.81 -6.88 -108.11
C ILE A 602 -29.81 -6.51 -109.21
N THR A 603 -28.53 -6.32 -108.88
CA THR A 603 -27.48 -5.96 -109.84
C THR A 603 -27.20 -7.11 -110.82
N GLU A 604 -27.19 -8.36 -110.35
CA GLU A 604 -27.10 -9.55 -111.21
C GLU A 604 -28.33 -9.71 -112.12
N LEU A 605 -29.53 -9.35 -111.66
CA LEU A 605 -30.74 -9.37 -112.48
C LEU A 605 -30.73 -8.26 -113.54
N VAL A 606 -30.35 -7.04 -113.17
CA VAL A 606 -30.25 -5.88 -114.09
C VAL A 606 -29.19 -6.11 -115.17
N THR A 607 -28.04 -6.70 -114.83
CA THR A 607 -27.00 -7.06 -115.82
C THR A 607 -27.45 -8.18 -116.76
N LYS A 608 -28.15 -9.21 -116.26
CA LYS A 608 -28.80 -10.24 -117.11
C LYS A 608 -29.84 -9.62 -118.04
N LEU A 609 -30.69 -8.71 -117.55
CA LEU A 609 -31.68 -7.98 -118.33
C LEU A 609 -31.03 -7.10 -119.41
N ALA A 610 -29.91 -6.44 -119.10
CA ALA A 610 -29.16 -5.61 -120.05
C ALA A 610 -28.56 -6.44 -121.20
N MET A 611 -27.94 -7.59 -120.89
CA MET A 611 -27.43 -8.53 -121.91
C MET A 611 -28.55 -9.07 -122.80
N GLU A 612 -29.70 -9.43 -122.23
CA GLU A 612 -30.87 -9.87 -123.03
C GLU A 612 -31.43 -8.75 -123.91
N ARG A 613 -31.49 -7.51 -123.40
CA ARG A 613 -31.89 -6.34 -124.19
C ARG A 613 -30.93 -6.08 -125.35
N GLU A 614 -29.62 -6.21 -125.14
CA GLU A 614 -28.62 -6.09 -126.21
C GLU A 614 -28.75 -7.22 -127.24
N ARG A 615 -28.88 -8.47 -126.79
CA ARG A 615 -29.13 -9.64 -127.65
C ARG A 615 -30.38 -9.45 -128.53
N LEU A 616 -31.47 -8.91 -127.96
CA LEU A 616 -32.69 -8.59 -128.69
C LEU A 616 -32.48 -7.43 -129.68
N HIS A 617 -31.79 -6.35 -129.30
CA HIS A 617 -31.46 -5.25 -130.22
C HIS A 617 -30.59 -5.72 -131.41
N LEU A 618 -29.64 -6.63 -131.19
CA LEU A 618 -28.85 -7.25 -132.26
C LEU A 618 -29.71 -8.11 -133.19
N GLN A 619 -30.63 -8.92 -132.64
CA GLN A 619 -31.57 -9.71 -133.44
C GLN A 619 -32.52 -8.83 -134.26
N ILE A 620 -33.10 -7.79 -133.67
CA ILE A 620 -33.94 -6.79 -134.36
C ILE A 620 -33.13 -6.11 -135.48
N SER A 621 -31.88 -5.71 -135.20
CA SER A 621 -31.01 -5.07 -136.19
C SER A 621 -30.69 -6.00 -137.38
N MET A 622 -30.48 -7.29 -137.13
CA MET A 622 -30.33 -8.29 -138.20
C MET A 622 -31.62 -8.48 -139.00
N LEU A 623 -32.78 -8.52 -138.35
CA LEU A 623 -34.09 -8.64 -139.00
C LEU A 623 -34.38 -7.42 -139.88
N THR A 624 -34.15 -6.21 -139.38
CA THR A 624 -34.29 -4.95 -140.13
C THR A 624 -33.36 -4.90 -141.35
N LYS A 625 -32.11 -5.37 -141.22
CA LYS A 625 -31.20 -5.51 -142.38
C LYS A 625 -31.73 -6.50 -143.41
N LYS A 626 -32.23 -7.68 -142.99
CA LYS A 626 -32.85 -8.68 -143.89
C LYS A 626 -34.10 -8.12 -144.59
N ASN A 627 -34.98 -7.44 -143.85
CA ASN A 627 -36.18 -6.81 -144.40
C ASN A 627 -35.85 -5.71 -145.41
N LYS A 628 -34.81 -4.90 -145.16
CA LYS A 628 -34.31 -3.91 -146.13
C LYS A 628 -33.80 -4.55 -147.42
N ILE A 629 -33.12 -5.70 -147.34
CA ILE A 629 -32.67 -6.47 -148.51
C ILE A 629 -33.86 -7.07 -149.27
N LEU A 630 -34.85 -7.63 -148.57
CA LEU A 630 -36.07 -8.19 -149.19
C LEU A 630 -36.88 -7.10 -149.90
N ALA A 631 -37.08 -5.95 -149.27
CA ALA A 631 -37.74 -4.77 -149.85
C ALA A 631 -36.97 -4.17 -151.05
N HIS A 632 -35.67 -4.45 -151.17
CA HIS A 632 -34.87 -4.06 -152.34
C HIS A 632 -34.91 -5.13 -153.44
N LYS A 633 -35.10 -6.41 -153.10
CA LYS A 633 -35.31 -7.52 -154.06
C LYS A 633 -36.71 -7.50 -154.69
N SER A 634 -37.75 -7.17 -153.92
CA SER A 634 -39.12 -7.04 -154.45
C SER A 634 -39.32 -5.83 -155.37
N LYS A 635 -38.34 -4.93 -155.45
CA LYS A 635 -38.35 -3.72 -156.29
C LYS A 635 -37.61 -3.91 -157.63
N GLY A 636 -37.45 -5.17 -158.06
CA GLY A 636 -36.54 -5.61 -159.13
C GLY A 636 -37.16 -6.45 -160.26
N SER A 637 -38.47 -6.34 -160.51
CA SER A 637 -39.11 -6.77 -161.76
C SER A 637 -40.06 -5.68 -162.27
N SER A 638 -40.54 -5.80 -163.51
CA SER A 638 -40.85 -4.63 -164.36
C SER A 638 -42.32 -4.44 -164.75
N VAL A 639 -42.59 -3.22 -165.25
CA VAL A 639 -43.77 -2.76 -166.02
C VAL A 639 -44.98 -2.24 -165.22
N LYS A 640 -45.64 -1.26 -165.85
CA LYS A 640 -46.85 -0.49 -165.50
C LYS A 640 -48.06 -1.44 -165.33
N ASP A 641 -49.08 -1.14 -164.52
CA ASP A 641 -50.11 -0.12 -164.83
C ASP A 641 -50.82 0.43 -163.56
N GLY A 642 -51.91 1.19 -163.72
CA GLY A 642 -52.72 1.78 -162.62
C GLY A 642 -53.42 0.75 -161.71
N THR A 643 -53.91 1.16 -160.53
CA THR A 643 -55.21 1.85 -160.40
C THR A 643 -55.34 2.60 -159.04
N LYS A 644 -56.28 3.54 -158.92
CA LYS A 644 -56.55 4.38 -157.73
C LYS A 644 -57.55 3.75 -156.72
N LEU A 645 -57.77 4.44 -155.59
CA LEU A 645 -58.88 4.33 -154.61
C LEU A 645 -58.79 3.14 -153.63
N TYR A 646 -59.28 3.17 -152.37
CA TYR A 646 -59.82 4.22 -151.46
C TYR A 646 -59.04 4.08 -150.11
N GLU A 647 -58.66 5.12 -149.35
CA GLU A 647 -59.42 6.07 -148.49
C GLU A 647 -59.86 5.51 -147.11
N ASN A 648 -59.51 6.23 -146.03
CA ASN A 648 -59.88 6.06 -144.59
C ASN A 648 -59.39 4.77 -143.89
N ALA A 649 -59.07 4.73 -142.57
CA ALA A 649 -59.43 5.59 -141.44
C ALA A 649 -58.23 5.72 -140.44
N THR A 650 -57.92 6.90 -139.86
CA THR A 650 -58.42 7.48 -138.59
C THR A 650 -57.73 6.95 -137.32
N GLY A 651 -57.15 7.86 -136.52
CA GLY A 651 -56.41 7.58 -135.28
C GLY A 651 -55.15 8.45 -135.18
N LYS A 652 -55.23 9.75 -134.87
CA LYS A 652 -55.35 10.37 -133.52
C LYS A 652 -54.17 10.01 -132.60
N ASP A 653 -53.32 10.98 -132.27
CA ASP A 653 -53.40 11.90 -131.12
C ASP A 653 -52.89 11.22 -129.82
N ALA A 654 -52.00 11.81 -129.02
CA ALA A 654 -51.26 13.05 -129.17
C ALA A 654 -49.96 13.03 -128.33
N GLU A 655 -49.07 13.98 -128.62
CA GLU A 655 -48.06 14.49 -127.68
C GLU A 655 -48.76 15.23 -126.52
N LEU A 656 -48.34 15.01 -125.26
CA LEU A 656 -48.44 15.99 -124.17
C LEU A 656 -47.66 15.56 -122.90
N GLN A 657 -47.57 16.47 -121.91
CA GLN A 657 -46.72 16.41 -120.72
C GLN A 657 -47.54 16.39 -119.41
N PHE A 658 -46.85 16.16 -118.27
CA PHE A 658 -47.35 16.33 -116.88
C PHE A 658 -48.52 15.39 -116.46
N THR A 659 -48.92 15.25 -115.19
CA THR A 659 -48.49 15.87 -113.90
C THR A 659 -48.14 14.82 -112.84
N THR A 660 -47.53 15.29 -111.74
CA THR A 660 -47.58 14.68 -110.40
C THR A 660 -49.01 14.34 -109.96
N LEU A 661 -49.19 13.23 -109.23
CA LEU A 661 -50.24 13.07 -108.22
C LEU A 661 -49.77 12.11 -107.11
N ALA A 662 -50.25 12.30 -105.88
CA ALA A 662 -50.07 11.37 -104.78
C ALA A 662 -51.27 10.40 -104.66
N GLY A 663 -51.04 9.27 -104.00
CA GLY A 663 -52.02 8.22 -103.71
C GLY A 663 -51.24 7.00 -103.18
N GLU A 664 -51.11 6.80 -101.87
CA GLU A 664 -52.16 6.33 -100.94
C GLU A 664 -52.45 4.84 -101.14
N ILE A 665 -51.92 4.03 -100.22
CA ILE A 665 -52.41 2.69 -99.89
C ILE A 665 -52.44 2.62 -98.37
N VAL A 666 -53.64 2.56 -97.80
CA VAL A 666 -53.89 2.32 -96.38
C VAL A 666 -54.86 1.14 -96.29
N SER A 667 -54.49 0.15 -95.47
CA SER A 667 -55.38 -0.63 -94.58
C SER A 667 -54.53 -1.74 -93.94
N ASP A 668 -54.36 -1.79 -92.62
CA ASP A 668 -55.33 -2.26 -91.60
C ASP A 668 -55.22 -3.77 -91.33
N SER A 669 -55.25 -4.25 -90.08
CA SER A 669 -55.34 -3.54 -88.80
C SER A 669 -54.86 -4.40 -87.62
N SER A 670 -55.05 -3.87 -86.39
CA SER A 670 -54.99 -4.54 -85.07
C SER A 670 -53.64 -4.48 -84.33
N SER A 671 -53.58 -4.10 -83.05
CA SER A 671 -54.53 -3.32 -82.23
C SER A 671 -53.78 -2.77 -81.01
N ALA A 672 -54.14 -1.58 -80.53
CA ALA A 672 -53.55 -0.98 -79.33
C ALA A 672 -54.65 -0.49 -78.39
N GLN A 673 -54.41 -0.60 -77.07
CA GLN A 673 -55.21 0.06 -76.05
C GLN A 673 -54.29 0.84 -75.11
N ASN A 674 -54.21 2.15 -75.33
CA ASN A 674 -53.61 3.09 -74.39
C ASN A 674 -54.66 3.52 -73.36
N VAL A 675 -54.23 3.84 -72.13
CA VAL A 675 -54.70 5.05 -71.42
C VAL A 675 -53.52 5.63 -70.64
N ALA A 676 -53.29 6.94 -70.78
CA ALA A 676 -52.49 7.71 -69.83
C ALA A 676 -52.92 9.18 -69.89
N GLU A 677 -53.54 9.72 -68.84
CA GLU A 677 -53.59 11.17 -68.61
C GLU A 677 -53.82 11.57 -67.14
N LYS A 678 -52.74 12.01 -66.49
CA LYS A 678 -52.54 13.34 -65.88
C LYS A 678 -53.68 14.06 -65.10
N ALA A 679 -53.27 14.57 -63.91
CA ALA A 679 -53.65 15.84 -63.25
C ALA A 679 -54.74 15.89 -62.14
N ALA A 680 -54.38 16.67 -61.11
CA ALA A 680 -55.20 17.59 -60.29
C ALA A 680 -56.08 17.10 -59.11
N ASP A 681 -55.48 17.13 -57.90
CA ASP A 681 -55.72 18.15 -56.84
C ASP A 681 -56.91 18.07 -55.83
N LEU A 682 -56.60 18.47 -54.58
CA LEU A 682 -57.42 18.98 -53.44
C LEU A 682 -58.44 18.12 -52.62
N THR A 683 -58.32 18.28 -51.27
CA THR A 683 -59.31 18.11 -50.15
C THR A 683 -59.83 16.71 -49.76
N ASP A 684 -60.29 16.43 -48.52
CA ASP A 684 -60.01 16.91 -47.14
C ASP A 684 -60.71 15.94 -46.12
N GLY A 685 -60.28 15.90 -44.84
CA GLY A 685 -60.86 15.09 -43.75
C GLY A 685 -59.87 14.04 -43.18
N ARG A 686 -59.38 14.04 -41.92
CA ARG A 686 -59.86 14.51 -40.59
C ARG A 686 -60.97 13.61 -40.00
N VAL A 687 -60.88 12.99 -38.80
CA VAL A 687 -59.92 13.13 -37.66
C VAL A 687 -59.68 11.79 -36.92
N GLY A 688 -58.58 11.70 -36.16
CA GLY A 688 -58.33 10.69 -35.10
C GLY A 688 -56.98 10.96 -34.40
N ALA A 689 -56.95 11.05 -33.07
CA ALA A 689 -55.76 11.29 -32.25
C ALA A 689 -55.15 9.93 -31.77
N GLU A 690 -53.99 9.80 -31.09
CA GLU A 690 -53.47 10.56 -29.92
C GLU A 690 -51.93 10.86 -29.98
N GLU A 691 -51.37 11.35 -28.87
CA GLU A 691 -50.00 11.88 -28.62
C GLU A 691 -48.83 10.88 -28.90
N SER A 692 -47.54 11.26 -28.95
CA SER A 692 -46.82 12.40 -28.34
C SER A 692 -45.49 12.77 -29.05
N THR A 693 -45.07 14.03 -28.93
CA THR A 693 -43.69 14.61 -28.91
C THR A 693 -42.53 13.96 -29.71
N GLY A 694 -41.71 14.72 -30.45
CA GLY A 694 -41.77 16.16 -30.71
C GLY A 694 -40.49 16.76 -31.33
N ASP A 695 -40.70 17.92 -31.96
CA ASP A 695 -39.76 18.95 -32.47
C ASP A 695 -38.70 18.57 -33.54
N GLU A 696 -38.55 19.46 -34.51
CA GLU A 696 -37.80 19.31 -35.76
C GLU A 696 -36.41 19.96 -35.68
N GLU A 697 -35.42 19.37 -36.36
CA GLU A 697 -34.29 20.13 -36.90
C GLU A 697 -34.59 20.54 -38.35
N ASP A 698 -34.26 21.76 -38.73
CA ASP A 698 -33.82 22.04 -40.11
C ASP A 698 -32.70 23.11 -40.11
N SER A 699 -31.92 23.05 -41.17
CA SER A 699 -30.64 23.69 -41.40
C SER A 699 -30.73 24.99 -42.19
N ALA A 700 -29.72 25.85 -42.05
CA ALA A 700 -29.37 26.88 -43.04
C ALA A 700 -27.90 27.31 -42.85
N ASP A 701 -27.24 27.70 -43.94
CA ASP A 701 -25.79 27.89 -44.04
C ASP A 701 -25.36 29.38 -44.21
N GLU A 702 -24.05 29.62 -44.13
CA GLU A 702 -23.26 30.81 -44.52
C GLU A 702 -23.74 32.24 -44.14
N GLY A 703 -23.07 32.81 -43.12
CA GLY A 703 -22.21 33.99 -43.38
C GLY A 703 -22.69 35.42 -43.06
N VAL A 704 -21.73 36.35 -43.21
CA VAL A 704 -21.87 37.83 -43.30
C VAL A 704 -22.24 38.65 -42.04
N LEU A 705 -21.19 39.03 -41.29
CA LEU A 705 -20.88 40.43 -40.88
C LEU A 705 -21.91 41.32 -40.11
N ARG A 706 -21.63 41.49 -38.81
CA ARG A 706 -21.66 42.73 -37.96
C ARG A 706 -22.69 42.84 -36.82
N THR A 707 -22.17 43.44 -35.74
CA THR A 707 -22.82 44.32 -34.74
C THR A 707 -23.14 43.68 -33.39
N ILE A 708 -22.52 44.24 -32.34
CA ILE A 708 -22.74 43.88 -30.94
C ILE A 708 -24.01 44.56 -30.41
N LYS A 709 -24.96 43.79 -29.89
CA LYS A 709 -25.91 44.26 -28.87
C LYS A 709 -26.29 43.11 -27.94
N PRO A 710 -26.17 43.25 -26.60
CA PRO A 710 -26.49 42.17 -25.68
C PRO A 710 -28.01 42.07 -25.45
N SER A 711 -28.59 40.93 -25.80
CA SER A 711 -29.99 40.59 -25.52
C SER A 711 -30.07 39.70 -24.27
N SER A 712 -29.97 40.31 -23.09
CA SER A 712 -30.07 39.60 -21.81
C SER A 712 -31.50 39.10 -21.55
N ALA A 713 -31.72 37.79 -21.75
CA ALA A 713 -33.00 37.12 -21.50
C ALA A 713 -32.90 35.96 -20.46
N LEU A 714 -31.88 35.96 -19.61
CA LEU A 714 -31.88 35.15 -18.38
C LEU A 714 -33.11 35.57 -17.55
N SER A 715 -34.08 34.65 -17.39
CA SER A 715 -35.36 35.03 -16.80
C SER A 715 -35.18 35.53 -15.37
N TRP A 716 -35.80 36.67 -15.05
CA TRP A 716 -35.72 37.31 -13.73
C TRP A 716 -36.09 36.36 -12.58
N LYS A 717 -36.90 35.34 -12.85
CA LYS A 717 -37.25 34.27 -11.90
C LYS A 717 -36.00 33.52 -11.39
N TYR A 718 -35.07 33.14 -12.27
CA TYR A 718 -33.87 32.41 -11.86
C TYR A 718 -32.92 33.29 -11.04
N VAL A 719 -32.76 34.56 -11.44
CA VAL A 719 -31.96 35.54 -10.69
C VAL A 719 -32.57 35.76 -9.30
N ALA A 720 -33.89 35.95 -9.21
CA ALA A 720 -34.60 36.11 -7.94
C ALA A 720 -34.49 34.86 -7.05
N THR A 721 -34.65 33.65 -7.58
CA THR A 721 -34.50 32.40 -6.82
C THR A 721 -33.08 32.24 -6.28
N ALA A 722 -32.05 32.51 -7.08
CA ALA A 722 -30.66 32.46 -6.63
C ALA A 722 -30.38 33.47 -5.50
N LEU A 723 -30.88 34.70 -5.64
CA LEU A 723 -30.72 35.76 -4.63
C LEU A 723 -31.45 35.40 -3.32
N LEU A 724 -32.64 34.80 -3.42
CA LEU A 724 -33.42 34.35 -2.26
C LEU A 724 -32.77 33.16 -1.55
N ALA A 725 -32.14 32.23 -2.29
CA ALA A 725 -31.33 31.15 -1.72
C ALA A 725 -30.08 31.68 -0.97
N VAL A 726 -29.38 32.68 -1.52
CA VAL A 726 -28.24 33.33 -0.85
C VAL A 726 -28.70 34.07 0.42
N VAL A 727 -29.83 34.79 0.38
CA VAL A 727 -30.38 35.44 1.59
C VAL A 727 -30.77 34.40 2.65
N ALA A 728 -31.38 33.28 2.27
CA ALA A 728 -31.69 32.20 3.19
C ALA A 728 -30.43 31.60 3.84
N ALA A 729 -29.37 31.37 3.06
CA ALA A 729 -28.08 30.90 3.58
C ALA A 729 -27.45 31.90 4.57
N VAL A 730 -27.46 33.20 4.26
CA VAL A 730 -26.94 34.25 5.16
C VAL A 730 -27.75 34.32 6.46
N VAL A 731 -29.08 34.20 6.40
CA VAL A 731 -29.94 34.16 7.60
C VAL A 731 -29.65 32.91 8.45
N VAL A 732 -29.47 31.73 7.84
CA VAL A 732 -29.09 30.51 8.56
C VAL A 732 -27.71 30.66 9.21
N CYS A 733 -26.73 31.23 8.51
CA CYS A 733 -25.40 31.52 9.10
C CYS A 733 -25.50 32.49 10.28
N HIS A 734 -26.30 33.56 10.19
CA HIS A 734 -26.51 34.50 11.30
C HIS A 734 -27.18 33.82 12.51
N LEU A 735 -28.21 33.00 12.30
CA LEU A 735 -28.88 32.28 13.39
C LEU A 735 -27.97 31.24 14.07
N LEU A 736 -27.04 30.63 13.32
CA LEU A 736 -26.03 29.72 13.87
C LEU A 736 -24.90 30.47 14.63
N LEU A 737 -24.60 31.71 14.24
CA LEU A 737 -23.64 32.58 14.94
C LEU A 737 -24.23 33.22 16.21
N GLU A 738 -25.51 33.61 16.20
CA GLU A 738 -26.19 34.18 17.37
C GLU A 738 -26.68 33.10 18.36
N GLY A 739 -26.90 31.86 17.90
CA GLY A 739 -27.26 30.71 18.76
C GLY A 739 -26.08 30.07 19.52
N GLY A 740 -24.88 30.65 19.44
CA GLY A 740 -23.63 30.11 20.01
C GLY A 740 -23.00 30.95 21.14
N ALA A 741 -23.78 31.81 21.80
CA ALA A 741 -23.33 32.75 22.84
C ALA A 741 -24.11 32.59 24.17
#